data_AF-Q4CYE5-F1
#
_entry.id   AF-Q4CYE5-F1
#
_cell.length_a   1.000
_cell.length_b   1.000
_cell.length_c   1.000
_cell.angle_alpha   90.00
_cell.angle_beta   90.00
_cell.angle_gamma   90.00
#
_symmetry.space_group_name_H-M   'P 1'
#
loop_
_entity.id
_entity.type
_entity.pdbx_description
1 polymer ?
#
loop_
_entity_poly.entity_id
_entity_poly.type
_entity_poly.pdbx_seq_one_letter_code
_entity_poly.pdbx_strand_id
1 'polypeptide(L)'
;MTSIEQIQISGVRSFDPNPAHRQTIVFQKPLTVILGKNGAGKTTIIEALLNACTGQMPPGSGSEKSSFVYDPKVMGETDVKAQIRLLFTGRGGKVMQVIRSFQALRTRTKTTFTTLDSTVAFQDTATGKVLSSTYRANDVDRAVPEMLGVSPAVLEHVIFCHQEDTNWPLLPPKEVKKIFDEIFAATRYVLALDRLRENSKEFRRQQKEHEANLMALREHREQAQQLTGDIAAKEELVRTIQQRAKSLEPQLKELHAVTAALSAVEQGAEGLAREAAMIQGRIDEKQESLSRMTLPPMTLTIEEMLEFKQGFAERIKGLEADASDKANLLEKAEAKKQQCEETALRLRSTTEFLEQQERQYKESRMELQGIVKNVSTGLVLGDDDMCEEDLQRVSDHLNAELQLARAERDKALKEFDDEKKLLEDQRNMLLRSMDADNKEKDMKEDQLKHLHQRVVSTEEALGKLKPYVGATYLESLKKTISELEQRLEVMEELKKKGENYKQRQDILQRIDAQNRIVAGLRQELARHKECLGGEAEMNLLRTQITEKERFLEAEMRETLVPELSNFGHEMTEGRSLSQISLLIEQLREQKLGVLRVIQTEHGELDRQIAVLQQNQAQRMEEIMRENSELQRKRTNCVKALDGLGEIDHFEAVLEKARDLLEAARNRHHALEAMS
;
A
#
# COMPACT_ATOMS: atom_id res chain seq x y z
N MET A 1 50.94 43.05 -10.04
CA MET A 1 50.20 44.26 -10.45
C MET A 1 49.75 44.05 -11.88
N THR A 2 48.47 44.26 -12.19
CA THR A 2 47.98 44.18 -13.57
C THR A 2 48.41 45.44 -14.33
N SER A 3 48.89 45.31 -15.55
CA SER A 3 49.29 46.45 -16.39
C SER A 3 49.14 46.16 -17.87
N ILE A 4 48.87 47.19 -18.67
CA ILE A 4 48.92 47.09 -20.12
C ILE A 4 50.35 47.37 -20.57
N GLU A 5 50.88 46.55 -21.48
CA GLU A 5 52.26 46.69 -21.97
C GLU A 5 52.29 47.28 -23.37
N GLN A 6 51.46 46.76 -24.29
CA GLN A 6 51.50 47.14 -25.69
C GLN A 6 50.15 46.91 -26.38
N ILE A 7 49.75 47.80 -27.27
CA ILE A 7 48.62 47.58 -28.19
C ILE A 7 49.09 47.71 -29.63
N GLN A 8 48.56 46.85 -30.51
CA GLN A 8 48.70 46.99 -31.95
C GLN A 8 47.34 47.07 -32.61
N ILE A 9 47.17 48.04 -33.51
CA ILE A 9 45.88 48.34 -34.15
C ILE A 9 46.08 48.37 -35.66
N SER A 10 45.18 47.71 -36.40
CA SER A 10 45.11 47.73 -37.86
C SER A 10 43.66 47.59 -38.31
N GLY A 11 43.26 48.35 -39.32
CA GLY A 11 41.92 48.33 -39.91
C GLY A 11 40.79 48.86 -39.02
N VAL A 12 41.09 49.58 -37.94
CA VAL A 12 40.09 50.16 -37.03
C VAL A 12 39.95 51.65 -37.32
N ARG A 13 38.74 52.14 -37.63
CA ARG A 13 38.44 53.52 -38.05
C ARG A 13 39.45 54.08 -39.06
N SER A 14 40.40 54.91 -38.61
CA SER A 14 41.41 55.59 -39.44
C SER A 14 42.75 54.85 -39.51
N PHE A 15 42.92 53.74 -38.79
CA PHE A 15 44.13 52.93 -38.83
C PHE A 15 44.15 52.06 -40.10
N ASP A 16 45.27 52.09 -40.82
CA ASP A 16 45.45 51.39 -42.09
C ASP A 16 45.12 49.88 -41.95
N PRO A 17 44.27 49.31 -42.84
CA PRO A 17 43.96 47.89 -42.83
C PRO A 17 45.11 46.99 -43.32
N ASN A 18 46.12 47.55 -44.00
CA ASN A 18 47.28 46.79 -44.45
C ASN A 18 48.08 46.29 -43.23
N PRO A 19 48.28 44.96 -43.08
CA PRO A 19 49.07 44.40 -41.98
C PRO A 19 50.50 44.94 -41.90
N ALA A 20 51.09 45.39 -43.02
CA ALA A 20 52.41 46.00 -43.08
C ALA A 20 52.48 47.39 -42.41
N HIS A 21 51.35 48.09 -42.30
CA HIS A 21 51.24 49.44 -41.73
C HIS A 21 50.63 49.42 -40.32
N ARG A 22 50.60 48.25 -39.67
CA ARG A 22 50.07 48.10 -38.31
C ARG A 22 50.77 49.04 -37.34
N GLN A 23 49.98 49.87 -36.67
CA GLN A 23 50.48 50.80 -35.66
C GLN A 23 50.65 50.09 -34.33
N THR A 24 51.80 50.27 -33.68
CA THR A 24 52.13 49.69 -32.38
C THR A 24 52.40 50.79 -31.37
N ILE A 25 51.74 50.73 -30.22
CA ILE A 25 51.94 51.64 -29.10
C ILE A 25 52.41 50.82 -27.91
N VAL A 26 53.59 51.16 -27.40
CA VAL A 26 54.13 50.60 -26.16
C VAL A 26 53.79 51.55 -25.02
N PHE A 27 53.10 51.05 -23.99
CA PHE A 27 52.69 51.86 -22.85
C PHE A 27 53.84 51.94 -21.84
N GLN A 28 54.30 53.16 -21.60
CA GLN A 28 55.30 53.47 -20.59
C GLN A 28 54.65 53.60 -19.21
N LYS A 29 55.38 53.16 -18.18
CA LYS A 29 54.98 53.24 -16.77
C LYS A 29 55.78 54.35 -16.09
N PRO A 30 55.15 55.19 -15.24
CA PRO A 30 53.76 55.15 -14.79
C PRO A 30 52.79 55.92 -15.72
N LEU A 31 53.30 56.72 -16.65
CA LEU A 31 52.50 57.62 -17.47
C LEU A 31 52.86 57.48 -18.95
N THR A 32 51.84 57.34 -19.79
CA THR A 32 51.94 57.44 -21.26
C THR A 32 51.09 58.60 -21.72
N VAL A 33 51.66 59.54 -22.48
CA VAL A 33 50.94 60.69 -23.03
C VAL A 33 50.75 60.50 -24.52
N ILE A 34 49.49 60.45 -24.98
CA ILE A 34 49.14 60.32 -26.40
C ILE A 34 48.79 61.71 -26.94
N LEU A 35 49.70 62.29 -27.72
CA LEU A 35 49.52 63.60 -28.36
C LEU A 35 49.17 63.45 -29.85
N GLY A 36 48.35 64.37 -30.36
CA GLY A 36 47.97 64.38 -31.77
C GLY A 36 46.92 65.45 -32.08
N LYS A 37 46.83 65.84 -33.36
CA LYS A 37 45.78 66.73 -33.86
C LYS A 37 44.39 66.13 -33.63
N ASN A 38 43.34 66.95 -33.66
CA ASN A 38 41.97 66.42 -33.64
C ASN A 38 41.75 65.54 -34.88
N GLY A 39 41.09 64.40 -34.70
CA GLY A 39 40.94 63.39 -35.76
C GLY A 39 42.13 62.44 -35.94
N ALA A 40 43.23 62.58 -35.18
CA ALA A 40 44.40 61.68 -35.29
C ALA A 40 44.18 60.26 -34.72
N GLY A 41 42.97 59.90 -34.30
CA GLY A 41 42.65 58.58 -33.74
C GLY A 41 42.92 58.42 -32.23
N LYS A 42 43.09 59.52 -31.48
CA LYS A 42 43.32 59.47 -30.01
C LYS A 42 42.21 58.71 -29.28
N THR A 43 40.95 59.08 -29.53
CA THR A 43 39.78 58.42 -28.95
C THR A 43 39.69 56.96 -29.42
N THR A 44 39.99 56.69 -30.70
CA THR A 44 40.03 55.32 -31.27
C THR A 44 40.97 54.38 -30.53
N ILE A 45 42.09 54.88 -29.99
CA ILE A 45 43.01 54.06 -29.18
C ILE A 45 42.33 53.60 -27.88
N ILE A 46 41.57 54.49 -27.22
CA ILE A 46 40.81 54.16 -26.01
C ILE A 46 39.68 53.17 -26.32
N GLU A 47 38.97 53.38 -27.42
CA GLU A 47 37.93 52.44 -27.90
C GLU A 47 38.51 51.05 -28.19
N ALA A 48 39.68 51.00 -28.83
CA ALA A 48 40.37 49.74 -29.12
C ALA A 48 40.81 49.02 -27.84
N LEU A 49 41.23 49.76 -26.81
CA LEU A 49 41.55 49.20 -25.49
C LEU A 49 40.31 48.64 -24.80
N LEU A 50 39.20 49.39 -24.80
CA LEU A 50 37.92 48.94 -24.25
C LEU A 50 37.45 47.65 -24.95
N ASN A 51 37.48 47.64 -26.28
CA ASN A 51 37.08 46.50 -27.09
C ASN A 51 37.98 45.28 -26.88
N ALA A 52 39.30 45.47 -26.80
CA ALA A 52 40.23 44.38 -26.51
C ALA A 52 39.95 43.73 -25.14
N CYS A 53 39.67 44.56 -24.13
CA CYS A 53 39.46 44.12 -22.75
C CYS A 53 38.07 43.52 -22.47
N THR A 54 37.01 44.04 -23.09
CA THR A 54 35.61 43.69 -22.75
C THR A 54 34.78 43.16 -23.91
N GLY A 55 35.24 43.31 -25.16
CA GLY A 55 34.46 43.01 -26.36
C GLY A 55 33.43 44.07 -26.74
N GLN A 56 33.24 45.10 -25.91
CA GLN A 56 32.27 46.16 -26.17
C GLN A 56 32.65 47.00 -27.38
N MET A 57 31.63 47.48 -28.09
CA MET A 57 31.79 48.39 -29.23
C MET A 57 31.64 49.83 -28.74
N PRO A 58 32.40 50.78 -29.29
CA PRO A 58 32.27 52.17 -28.89
C PRO A 58 30.90 52.75 -29.26
N PRO A 59 30.42 53.77 -28.53
CA PRO A 59 29.19 54.45 -28.87
C PRO A 59 29.27 55.07 -30.27
N GLY A 60 28.14 55.11 -30.97
CA GLY A 60 28.08 55.57 -32.37
C GLY A 60 28.55 54.55 -33.42
N SER A 61 28.86 53.29 -33.04
CA SER A 61 29.18 52.22 -33.99
C SER A 61 28.02 51.85 -34.96
N GLY A 62 26.83 52.46 -34.78
CA GLY A 62 25.62 52.16 -35.56
C GLY A 62 25.02 50.79 -35.24
N SER A 63 23.77 50.57 -35.66
CA SER A 63 23.10 49.26 -35.55
C SER A 63 23.88 48.14 -36.25
N GLU A 64 24.62 48.48 -37.29
CA GLU A 64 25.39 47.54 -38.11
C GLU A 64 26.83 47.32 -37.62
N LYS A 65 27.31 48.04 -36.59
CA LYS A 65 28.68 47.97 -36.03
C LYS A 65 29.81 48.21 -37.04
N SER A 66 29.49 48.55 -38.29
CA SER A 66 30.41 48.58 -39.42
C SER A 66 31.36 49.78 -39.40
N SER A 67 31.02 50.86 -38.69
CA SER A 67 31.84 52.07 -38.63
C SER A 67 33.09 51.95 -37.75
N PHE A 68 33.18 50.89 -36.94
CA PHE A 68 34.38 50.61 -36.15
C PHE A 68 35.54 50.07 -37.00
N VAL A 69 35.20 49.32 -38.06
CA VAL A 69 36.17 48.82 -39.04
C VAL A 69 36.37 49.90 -40.11
N TYR A 70 37.59 50.01 -40.64
CA TYR A 70 37.92 50.92 -41.73
C TYR A 70 36.98 50.68 -42.92
N ASP A 71 36.34 51.74 -43.44
CA ASP A 71 35.29 51.63 -44.45
C ASP A 71 35.87 51.06 -45.78
N PRO A 72 35.39 49.89 -46.25
CA PRO A 72 35.81 49.32 -47.53
C PRO A 72 35.62 50.26 -48.73
N LYS A 73 34.66 51.19 -48.65
CA LYS A 73 34.41 52.19 -49.70
C LYS A 73 35.61 53.13 -49.92
N VAL A 74 36.36 53.44 -48.87
CA VAL A 74 37.49 54.39 -48.93
C VAL A 74 38.69 53.75 -49.63
N MET A 75 38.92 52.44 -49.43
CA MET A 75 39.97 51.67 -50.11
C MET A 75 39.57 51.22 -51.53
N GLY A 76 38.27 51.20 -51.84
CA GLY A 76 37.77 50.61 -53.08
C GLY A 76 37.73 49.07 -53.08
N GLU A 77 37.88 48.46 -51.91
CA GLU A 77 37.85 47.00 -51.72
C GLU A 77 36.43 46.51 -51.36
N THR A 78 36.18 45.21 -51.57
CA THR A 78 34.91 44.57 -51.21
C THR A 78 34.82 44.21 -49.74
N ASP A 79 35.94 43.90 -49.10
CA ASP A 79 36.01 43.56 -47.69
C ASP A 79 37.27 44.12 -47.04
N VAL A 80 37.16 44.52 -45.78
CA VAL A 80 38.28 45.02 -44.99
C VAL A 80 38.35 44.25 -43.69
N LYS A 81 39.56 43.82 -43.31
CA LYS A 81 39.82 43.12 -42.05
C LYS A 81 40.47 44.07 -41.05
N ALA A 82 40.01 44.02 -39.81
CA ALA A 82 40.58 44.76 -38.69
C ALA A 82 41.12 43.79 -37.64
N GLN A 83 42.17 44.22 -36.95
CA GLN A 83 42.75 43.44 -35.87
C GLN A 83 43.28 44.35 -34.76
N ILE A 84 42.91 44.00 -33.52
CA ILE A 84 43.42 44.63 -32.30
C ILE A 84 44.19 43.56 -31.54
N ARG A 85 45.47 43.82 -31.25
CA ARG A 85 46.32 42.94 -30.43
C ARG A 85 46.72 43.68 -29.17
N LEU A 86 46.28 43.20 -28.02
CA LEU A 86 46.62 43.75 -26.72
C LEU A 86 47.56 42.79 -25.98
N LEU A 87 48.71 43.30 -25.55
CA LEU A 87 49.62 42.63 -24.64
C LEU A 87 49.48 43.28 -23.26
N PHE A 88 49.16 42.48 -22.25
CA PHE A 88 49.01 42.94 -20.88
C PHE A 88 49.56 41.91 -19.89
N THR A 89 49.95 42.39 -18.73
CA THR A 89 50.30 41.57 -17.57
C THR A 89 49.04 41.40 -16.70
N GLY A 90 48.56 40.17 -16.57
CA GLY A 90 47.36 39.83 -15.81
C GLY A 90 47.60 39.55 -14.33
N ARG A 91 46.57 39.01 -13.66
CA ARG A 91 46.64 38.52 -12.28
C ARG A 91 47.75 37.48 -12.13
N GLY A 92 48.59 37.64 -11.11
CA GLY A 92 49.74 36.76 -10.86
C GLY A 92 50.98 37.06 -11.71
N GLY A 93 51.02 38.19 -12.44
CA GLY A 93 52.22 38.61 -13.18
C GLY A 93 52.45 37.88 -14.51
N LYS A 94 51.44 37.13 -14.98
CA LYS A 94 51.51 36.40 -16.26
C LYS A 94 51.32 37.37 -17.42
N VAL A 95 52.21 37.31 -18.41
CA VAL A 95 52.08 38.07 -19.65
C VAL A 95 51.12 37.35 -20.59
N MET A 96 50.11 38.07 -21.05
CA MET A 96 49.00 37.57 -21.85
C MET A 96 48.80 38.46 -23.07
N GLN A 97 48.41 37.84 -24.17
CA GLN A 97 48.08 38.51 -25.42
C GLN A 97 46.65 38.15 -25.84
N VAL A 98 45.87 39.17 -26.15
CA VAL A 98 44.52 39.05 -26.69
C VAL A 98 44.51 39.61 -28.11
N ILE A 99 43.95 38.84 -29.02
CA ILE A 99 43.81 39.21 -30.43
C ILE A 99 42.33 39.18 -30.77
N ARG A 100 41.76 40.34 -31.09
CA ARG A 100 40.41 40.51 -31.62
C ARG A 100 40.50 40.77 -33.11
N SER A 101 39.75 40.02 -33.90
CA SER A 101 39.73 40.16 -35.35
C SER A 101 38.30 40.43 -35.83
N PHE A 102 38.17 41.34 -36.80
CA PHE A 102 36.87 41.75 -37.35
C PHE A 102 36.96 41.83 -38.86
N GLN A 103 35.82 41.77 -39.53
CA GLN A 103 35.71 41.99 -40.96
C GLN A 103 34.48 42.83 -41.27
N ALA A 104 34.64 43.84 -42.13
CA ALA A 104 33.55 44.57 -42.74
C ALA A 104 33.45 44.16 -44.20
N LEU A 105 32.34 43.54 -44.57
CA LEU A 105 32.05 43.12 -45.94
C LEU A 105 31.04 44.09 -46.55
N ARG A 106 31.42 44.74 -47.66
CA ARG A 106 30.58 45.68 -48.38
C ARG A 106 29.85 44.97 -49.52
N THR A 107 28.53 44.95 -49.44
CA THR A 107 27.64 44.53 -50.53
C THR A 107 27.12 45.74 -51.30
N ARG A 108 26.34 45.53 -52.37
CA ARG A 108 25.76 46.61 -53.18
C ARG A 108 24.91 47.60 -52.37
N THR A 109 24.23 47.13 -51.33
CA THR A 109 23.25 47.92 -50.56
C THR A 109 23.68 48.22 -49.13
N LYS A 110 24.54 47.40 -48.52
CA LYS A 110 24.89 47.51 -47.10
C LYS A 110 26.31 47.01 -46.80
N THR A 111 26.90 47.52 -45.71
CA THR A 111 28.18 47.04 -45.18
C THR A 111 27.92 46.20 -43.93
N THR A 112 28.16 44.90 -44.01
CA THR A 112 27.94 43.95 -42.91
C THR A 112 29.20 43.76 -42.08
N PHE A 113 29.08 43.88 -40.76
CA PHE A 113 30.15 43.60 -39.81
C PHE A 113 30.10 42.15 -39.31
N THR A 114 31.23 41.48 -39.30
CA THR A 114 31.41 40.15 -38.70
C THR A 114 32.56 40.17 -37.70
N THR A 115 32.33 39.59 -36.52
CA THR A 115 33.39 39.31 -35.54
C THR A 115 34.01 37.96 -35.89
N LEU A 116 35.31 37.95 -36.15
CA LEU A 116 36.09 36.73 -36.40
C LEU A 116 36.56 36.14 -35.06
N ASP A 117 37.11 34.93 -35.11
CA ASP A 117 37.62 34.25 -33.91
C ASP A 117 38.63 35.12 -33.14
N SER A 118 38.48 35.12 -31.83
CA SER A 118 39.33 35.85 -30.90
C SER A 118 40.31 34.89 -30.24
N THR A 119 41.59 35.22 -30.28
CA THR A 119 42.65 34.36 -29.73
C THR A 119 43.17 34.94 -28.43
N VAL A 120 43.31 34.10 -27.41
CA VAL A 120 44.04 34.43 -26.18
C VAL A 120 45.27 33.55 -26.12
N ALA A 121 46.43 34.17 -26.04
CA ALA A 121 47.70 33.48 -25.85
C ALA A 121 48.31 33.92 -24.53
N PHE A 122 48.82 32.98 -23.75
CA PHE A 122 49.60 33.27 -22.55
C PHE A 122 50.86 32.43 -22.54
N GLN A 123 51.93 32.98 -21.97
CA GLN A 123 53.16 32.23 -21.80
C GLN A 123 53.03 31.39 -20.54
N ASP A 124 53.24 30.07 -20.66
CA ASP A 124 53.36 29.21 -19.49
C ASP A 124 54.68 29.48 -18.79
N THR A 125 54.62 29.92 -17.53
CA THR A 125 55.78 30.19 -16.68
C THR A 125 56.64 28.96 -16.43
N ALA A 126 56.09 27.74 -16.52
CA ALA A 126 56.83 26.50 -16.25
C ALA A 126 57.57 25.95 -17.48
N THR A 127 56.95 26.00 -18.67
CA THR A 127 57.53 25.42 -19.89
C THR A 127 58.10 26.43 -20.87
N GLY A 128 57.83 27.73 -20.67
CA GLY A 128 58.20 28.80 -21.60
C GLY A 128 57.45 28.76 -22.93
N LYS A 129 56.61 27.74 -23.18
CA LYS A 129 55.79 27.60 -24.38
C LYS A 129 54.63 28.58 -24.35
N VAL A 130 54.34 29.18 -25.50
CA VAL A 130 53.15 30.01 -25.71
C VAL A 130 51.96 29.06 -25.86
N LEU A 131 51.09 29.03 -24.85
CA LEU A 131 49.81 28.34 -24.95
C LEU A 131 48.83 29.32 -25.61
N SER A 132 48.68 29.19 -26.94
CA SER A 132 47.63 29.88 -27.68
C SER A 132 46.37 29.03 -27.66
N SER A 133 45.27 29.57 -27.15
CA SER A 133 43.94 28.96 -27.28
C SER A 133 43.03 29.92 -28.06
N THR A 134 42.47 29.41 -29.16
CA THR A 134 41.42 30.12 -29.90
C THR A 134 40.10 29.86 -29.20
N TYR A 135 39.47 30.91 -28.69
CA TYR A 135 38.19 30.85 -27.99
C TYR A 135 37.09 31.49 -28.85
N ARG A 136 35.82 31.21 -28.54
CA ARG A 136 34.71 32.00 -29.09
C ARG A 136 34.76 33.41 -28.49
N ALA A 137 34.33 34.42 -29.25
CA ALA A 137 34.39 35.83 -28.83
C ALA A 137 33.79 36.07 -27.41
N ASN A 138 32.63 35.45 -27.12
CA ASN A 138 31.96 35.58 -25.81
C ASN A 138 32.77 35.00 -24.64
N ASP A 139 33.54 33.94 -24.87
CA ASP A 139 34.37 33.35 -23.82
C ASP A 139 35.55 34.28 -23.49
N VAL A 140 36.10 34.96 -24.51
CA VAL A 140 37.15 35.97 -24.35
C VAL A 140 36.62 37.21 -23.63
N ASP A 141 35.40 37.66 -23.93
CA ASP A 141 34.76 38.81 -23.28
C ASP A 141 34.62 38.62 -21.76
N ARG A 142 34.43 37.37 -21.32
CA ARG A 142 34.38 37.01 -19.90
C ARG A 142 35.76 36.77 -19.31
N ALA A 143 36.61 36.04 -20.03
CA ALA A 143 37.91 35.62 -19.53
C ALA A 143 38.89 36.79 -19.37
N VAL A 144 38.90 37.76 -20.30
CA VAL A 144 39.89 38.85 -20.29
C VAL A 144 39.75 39.79 -19.09
N PRO A 145 38.54 40.28 -18.73
CA PRO A 145 38.34 41.03 -17.49
C PRO A 145 38.75 40.24 -16.24
N GLU A 146 38.43 38.94 -16.21
CA GLU A 146 38.83 38.05 -15.11
C GLU A 146 40.35 37.89 -15.00
N MET A 147 41.05 37.76 -16.14
CA MET A 147 42.51 37.69 -16.22
C MET A 147 43.16 39.02 -15.83
N LEU A 148 42.56 40.16 -16.15
CA LEU A 148 42.97 41.49 -15.67
C LEU A 148 42.71 41.66 -14.17
N GLY A 149 41.75 40.91 -13.61
CA GLY A 149 41.32 41.01 -12.21
C GLY A 149 40.44 42.22 -11.94
N VAL A 150 39.78 42.76 -12.97
CA VAL A 150 38.93 43.96 -12.90
C VAL A 150 37.56 43.61 -13.47
N SER A 151 36.48 44.11 -12.86
CA SER A 151 35.14 43.88 -13.39
C SER A 151 34.96 44.59 -14.75
N PRO A 152 34.15 44.03 -15.66
CA PRO A 152 33.84 44.68 -16.95
C PRO A 152 33.33 46.12 -16.77
N ALA A 153 32.47 46.33 -15.77
CA ALA A 153 31.89 47.65 -15.49
C ALA A 153 32.94 48.70 -15.07
N VAL A 154 34.00 48.30 -14.36
CA VAL A 154 35.11 49.22 -14.01
C VAL A 154 35.96 49.53 -15.24
N LEU A 155 36.19 48.56 -16.13
CA LEU A 155 36.88 48.80 -17.40
C LEU A 155 36.10 49.78 -18.29
N GLU A 156 34.79 49.65 -18.34
CA GLU A 156 33.88 50.47 -19.15
C GLU A 156 33.67 51.87 -18.57
N HIS A 157 33.20 51.99 -17.33
CA HIS A 157 32.73 53.26 -16.78
C HIS A 157 33.82 54.07 -16.06
N VAL A 158 34.98 53.46 -15.76
CA VAL A 158 36.05 54.10 -14.97
C VAL A 158 37.37 54.18 -15.72
N ILE A 159 37.87 53.07 -16.27
CA ILE A 159 39.23 53.02 -16.87
C ILE A 159 39.24 53.49 -18.33
N PHE A 160 38.38 52.92 -19.18
CA PHE A 160 38.26 53.26 -20.59
C PHE A 160 36.93 53.94 -20.90
N CYS A 161 36.49 54.81 -19.98
CA CYS A 161 35.26 55.57 -20.15
C CYS A 161 35.31 56.39 -21.43
N HIS A 162 34.24 56.27 -22.23
CA HIS A 162 34.16 56.99 -23.48
C HIS A 162 34.02 58.49 -23.23
N GLN A 163 34.52 59.30 -24.17
CA GLN A 163 34.51 60.76 -24.04
C GLN A 163 33.08 61.32 -23.94
N GLU A 164 32.12 60.72 -24.64
CA GLU A 164 30.70 61.09 -24.59
C GLU A 164 30.04 60.68 -23.27
N ASP A 165 30.49 59.57 -22.69
CA ASP A 165 29.94 58.99 -21.46
C ASP A 165 30.68 59.47 -20.20
N THR A 166 31.68 60.33 -20.32
CA THR A 166 32.50 60.80 -19.18
C THR A 166 31.66 61.48 -18.10
N ASN A 167 30.53 62.07 -18.49
CA ASN A 167 29.59 62.73 -17.59
C ASN A 167 28.53 61.78 -17.03
N TRP A 168 28.68 60.45 -17.16
CA TRP A 168 27.72 59.49 -16.61
C TRP A 168 27.40 59.70 -15.11
N PRO A 169 28.31 60.21 -14.24
CA PRO A 169 27.95 60.49 -12.84
C PRO A 169 26.91 61.60 -12.66
N LEU A 170 26.68 62.41 -13.71
CA LEU A 170 25.67 63.48 -13.75
C LEU A 170 24.34 63.03 -14.36
N LEU A 171 24.22 61.76 -14.78
CA LEU A 171 22.99 61.20 -15.30
C LEU A 171 21.89 61.15 -14.22
N PRO A 172 20.62 60.92 -14.60
CA PRO A 172 19.54 60.76 -13.65
C PRO A 172 19.87 59.69 -12.58
N PRO A 173 19.42 59.86 -11.32
CA PRO A 173 19.79 58.99 -10.20
C PRO A 173 19.57 57.49 -10.45
N LYS A 174 18.59 57.14 -11.29
CA LYS A 174 18.28 55.75 -11.66
C LYS A 174 19.39 55.12 -12.50
N GLU A 175 19.95 55.86 -13.45
CA GLU A 175 21.03 55.39 -14.34
C GLU A 175 22.36 55.33 -13.60
N VAL A 176 22.66 56.37 -12.82
CA VAL A 176 23.84 56.43 -11.94
C VAL A 176 23.84 55.25 -10.97
N LYS A 177 22.69 54.96 -10.35
CA LYS A 177 22.56 53.81 -9.46
C LYS A 177 22.83 52.49 -10.17
N LYS A 178 22.33 52.31 -11.40
CA LYS A 178 22.57 51.09 -12.19
C LYS A 178 24.06 50.89 -12.43
N ILE A 179 24.77 51.93 -12.84
CA ILE A 179 26.23 51.89 -13.05
C ILE A 179 26.97 51.61 -11.73
N PHE A 180 26.54 52.22 -10.62
CA PHE A 180 27.11 51.91 -9.30
C PHE A 180 26.88 50.46 -8.87
N ASP A 181 25.68 49.92 -9.09
CA ASP A 181 25.34 48.53 -8.79
C ASP A 181 26.17 47.56 -9.66
N GLU A 182 26.46 47.92 -10.92
CA GLU A 182 27.34 47.16 -11.82
C GLU A 182 28.82 47.24 -11.42
N ILE A 183 29.31 48.41 -11.01
CA ILE A 183 30.69 48.62 -10.55
C ILE A 183 30.95 47.82 -9.26
N PHE A 184 30.06 47.93 -8.26
CA PHE A 184 30.24 47.27 -6.97
C PHE A 184 29.77 45.82 -6.95
N ALA A 185 28.98 45.39 -7.93
CA ALA A 185 28.36 44.07 -7.99
C ALA A 185 27.63 43.65 -6.70
N ALA A 186 27.21 44.62 -5.88
CA ALA A 186 26.66 44.38 -4.54
C ALA A 186 25.32 43.63 -4.58
N THR A 187 24.51 43.91 -5.61
CA THR A 187 23.21 43.26 -5.84
C THR A 187 23.34 41.75 -6.01
N ARG A 188 24.41 41.27 -6.67
CA ARG A 188 24.65 39.83 -6.87
C ARG A 188 24.91 39.10 -5.54
N TYR A 189 25.61 39.75 -4.61
CA TYR A 189 25.88 39.18 -3.29
C TYR A 189 24.62 39.14 -2.42
N VAL A 190 23.80 40.19 -2.46
CA VAL A 190 22.51 40.23 -1.74
C VAL A 190 21.58 39.13 -2.26
N LEU A 191 21.42 39.02 -3.58
CA LEU A 191 20.61 37.96 -4.22
C LEU A 191 21.12 36.55 -3.87
N ALA A 192 22.44 36.35 -3.81
CA ALA A 192 23.02 35.08 -3.41
C ALA A 192 22.73 34.75 -1.94
N LEU A 193 22.80 35.72 -1.05
CA LEU A 193 22.46 35.56 0.37
C LEU A 193 20.98 35.23 0.56
N ASP A 194 20.09 35.88 -0.18
CA ASP A 194 18.65 35.61 -0.10
C ASP A 194 18.32 34.19 -0.58
N ARG A 195 18.92 33.74 -1.71
CA ARG A 195 18.79 32.34 -2.17
C ARG A 195 19.34 31.33 -1.15
N LEU A 196 20.44 31.63 -0.48
CA LEU A 196 20.99 30.77 0.58
C LEU A 196 20.04 30.66 1.77
N ARG A 197 19.35 31.74 2.14
CA ARG A 197 18.34 31.75 3.21
C ARG A 197 17.10 30.95 2.83
N GLU A 198 16.62 31.08 1.59
CA GLU A 198 15.50 30.30 1.07
C GLU A 198 15.83 28.80 1.06
N ASN A 199 16.99 28.42 0.54
CA ASN A 199 17.45 27.02 0.57
C ASN A 199 17.57 26.46 1.99
N SER A 200 18.04 27.27 2.95
CA SER A 200 18.13 26.84 4.36
C SER A 200 16.75 26.56 4.97
N LYS A 201 15.73 27.35 4.61
CA LYS A 201 14.35 27.11 5.04
C LYS A 201 13.79 25.82 4.42
N GLU A 202 14.03 25.61 3.13
CA GLU A 202 13.55 24.42 2.41
C GLU A 202 14.20 23.13 2.94
N PHE A 203 15.52 23.12 3.14
CA PHE A 203 16.19 21.96 3.73
C PHE A 203 15.69 21.65 5.15
N ARG A 204 15.35 22.67 5.94
CA ARG A 204 14.77 22.46 7.28
C ARG A 204 13.35 21.88 7.20
N ARG A 205 12.57 22.23 6.16
CA ARG A 205 11.25 21.64 5.89
C ARG A 205 11.38 20.17 5.52
N GLN A 206 12.28 19.85 4.57
CA GLN A 206 12.56 18.49 4.13
C GLN A 206 13.07 17.60 5.27
N GLN A 207 13.94 18.12 6.14
CA GLN A 207 14.41 17.38 7.31
C GLN A 207 13.26 16.93 8.22
N LYS A 208 12.29 17.83 8.51
CA LYS A 208 11.12 17.49 9.34
C LYS A 208 10.21 16.46 8.68
N GLU A 209 10.03 16.56 7.37
CA GLU A 209 9.26 15.60 6.58
C GLU A 209 9.91 14.21 6.60
N HIS A 210 11.23 14.14 6.42
CA HIS A 210 11.98 12.89 6.52
C HIS A 210 11.97 12.31 7.94
N GLU A 211 12.04 13.13 8.99
CA GLU A 211 11.91 12.67 10.39
C GLU A 211 10.53 12.05 10.65
N ALA A 212 9.45 12.66 10.15
CA ALA A 212 8.09 12.12 10.26
C ALA A 212 7.94 10.78 9.50
N ASN A 213 8.44 10.72 8.25
CA ASN A 213 8.40 9.49 7.44
C ASN A 213 9.22 8.35 8.07
N LEU A 214 10.38 8.68 8.66
CA LEU A 214 11.21 7.70 9.38
C LEU A 214 10.49 7.14 10.62
N MET A 215 9.73 7.99 11.33
CA MET A 215 8.94 7.56 12.49
C MET A 215 7.82 6.60 12.08
N ALA A 216 7.06 6.94 11.04
CA ALA A 216 6.01 6.08 10.49
C ALA A 216 6.59 4.74 9.96
N LEU A 217 7.71 4.78 9.25
CA LEU A 217 8.35 3.56 8.73
C LEU A 217 8.86 2.64 9.84
N ARG A 218 9.31 3.20 10.96
CA ARG A 218 9.70 2.42 12.15
C ARG A 218 8.50 1.71 12.77
N GLU A 219 7.37 2.40 12.90
CA GLU A 219 6.12 1.81 13.40
C GLU A 219 5.64 0.67 12.51
N HIS A 220 5.62 0.88 11.18
CA HIS A 220 5.28 -0.18 10.22
C HIS A 220 6.24 -1.38 10.29
N ARG A 221 7.54 -1.13 10.49
CA ARG A 221 8.52 -2.20 10.66
C ARG A 221 8.26 -3.01 11.93
N GLU A 222 7.92 -2.35 13.04
CA GLU A 222 7.59 -3.02 14.30
C GLU A 222 6.31 -3.85 14.17
N GLN A 223 5.26 -3.32 13.55
CA GLN A 223 4.03 -4.06 13.23
C GLN A 223 4.32 -5.27 12.33
N ALA A 224 5.15 -5.12 11.30
CA ALA A 224 5.54 -6.22 10.42
C ALA A 224 6.32 -7.32 11.17
N GLN A 225 7.20 -6.93 12.10
CA GLN A 225 7.92 -7.89 12.95
C GLN A 225 6.98 -8.65 13.88
N GLN A 226 6.01 -7.97 14.51
CA GLN A 226 4.99 -8.61 15.34
C GLN A 226 4.15 -9.60 14.54
N LEU A 227 3.63 -9.18 13.36
CA LEU A 227 2.85 -10.06 12.49
C LEU A 227 3.65 -11.27 11.99
N THR A 228 4.94 -11.08 11.68
CA THR A 228 5.82 -12.20 11.30
C THR A 228 5.99 -13.20 12.44
N GLY A 229 6.14 -12.71 13.67
CA GLY A 229 6.17 -13.56 14.88
C GLY A 229 4.86 -14.33 15.09
N ASP A 230 3.73 -13.66 14.93
CA ASP A 230 2.39 -14.28 15.06
C ASP A 230 2.13 -15.34 13.99
N ILE A 231 2.56 -15.10 12.75
CA ILE A 231 2.45 -16.07 11.65
C ILE A 231 3.28 -17.31 11.99
N ALA A 232 4.55 -17.14 12.40
CA ALA A 232 5.42 -18.26 12.77
C ALA A 232 4.84 -19.08 13.94
N ALA A 233 4.27 -18.41 14.96
CA ALA A 233 3.62 -19.08 16.08
C ALA A 233 2.36 -19.87 15.65
N LYS A 234 1.55 -19.30 14.75
CA LYS A 234 0.37 -19.98 14.19
C LYS A 234 0.74 -21.15 13.29
N GLU A 235 1.78 -21.01 12.47
CA GLU A 235 2.28 -22.10 11.62
C GLU A 235 2.77 -23.29 12.45
N GLU A 236 3.49 -23.05 13.55
CA GLU A 236 3.91 -24.11 14.47
C GLU A 236 2.72 -24.77 15.18
N LEU A 237 1.70 -23.99 15.55
CA LEU A 237 0.47 -24.52 16.12
C LEU A 237 -0.29 -25.41 15.11
N VAL A 238 -0.43 -24.96 13.86
CA VAL A 238 -1.07 -25.75 12.79
C VAL A 238 -0.29 -27.03 12.52
N ARG A 239 1.05 -26.96 12.48
CA ARG A 239 1.92 -28.13 12.33
C ARG A 239 1.71 -29.13 13.47
N THR A 240 1.61 -28.65 14.71
CA THR A 240 1.33 -29.48 15.89
C THR A 240 -0.04 -30.16 15.82
N ILE A 241 -1.07 -29.41 15.41
CA ILE A 241 -2.44 -29.94 15.22
C ILE A 241 -2.45 -30.99 14.12
N GLN A 242 -1.80 -30.74 12.98
CA GLN A 242 -1.71 -31.72 11.89
C GLN A 242 -0.96 -32.99 12.31
N GLN A 243 0.09 -32.87 13.11
CA GLN A 243 0.81 -34.03 13.63
C GLN A 243 -0.07 -34.84 14.59
N ARG A 244 -0.84 -34.18 15.46
CA ARG A 244 -1.83 -34.85 16.34
C ARG A 244 -2.93 -35.53 15.54
N ALA A 245 -3.48 -34.87 14.52
CA ALA A 245 -4.49 -35.47 13.63
C ALA A 245 -3.96 -36.74 12.95
N LYS A 246 -2.74 -36.70 12.40
CA LYS A 246 -2.09 -37.89 11.82
C LYS A 246 -1.84 -39.01 12.85
N SER A 247 -1.56 -38.66 14.10
CA SER A 247 -1.38 -39.67 15.17
C SER A 247 -2.70 -40.31 15.62
N LEU A 248 -3.83 -39.61 15.44
CA LEU A 248 -5.16 -40.09 15.78
C LEU A 248 -5.79 -40.94 14.68
N GLU A 249 -5.43 -40.74 13.40
CA GLU A 249 -5.90 -41.57 12.28
C GLU A 249 -5.78 -43.10 12.48
N PRO A 250 -4.64 -43.66 12.93
CA PRO A 250 -4.53 -45.10 13.17
C PRO A 250 -5.41 -45.57 14.33
N GLN A 251 -5.51 -44.78 15.41
CA GLN A 251 -6.42 -45.08 16.53
C GLN A 251 -7.87 -45.09 16.08
N LEU A 252 -8.24 -44.15 15.20
CA LEU A 252 -9.58 -44.10 14.61
C LEU A 252 -9.87 -45.32 13.73
N LYS A 253 -8.88 -45.78 12.94
CA LYS A 253 -9.00 -47.01 12.12
C LYS A 253 -9.12 -48.27 12.98
N GLU A 254 -8.35 -48.35 14.06
CA GLU A 254 -8.43 -49.46 15.01
C GLU A 254 -9.80 -49.48 15.70
N LEU A 255 -10.29 -48.32 16.15
CA LEU A 255 -11.62 -48.19 16.72
C LEU A 255 -12.71 -48.64 15.73
N HIS A 256 -12.65 -48.17 14.47
CA HIS A 256 -13.60 -48.59 13.42
C HIS A 256 -13.55 -50.10 13.15
N ALA A 257 -12.35 -50.71 13.16
CA ALA A 257 -12.21 -52.16 12.99
C ALA A 257 -12.83 -52.93 14.16
N VAL A 258 -12.64 -52.44 15.39
CA VAL A 258 -13.26 -53.01 16.59
C VAL A 258 -14.78 -52.86 16.55
N THR A 259 -15.31 -51.70 16.14
CA THR A 259 -16.75 -51.48 15.98
C THR A 259 -17.36 -52.38 14.91
N ALA A 260 -16.68 -52.56 13.77
CA ALA A 260 -17.12 -53.48 12.71
C ALA A 260 -17.11 -54.94 13.17
N ALA A 261 -16.08 -55.36 13.94
CA ALA A 261 -16.01 -56.70 14.51
C ALA A 261 -17.13 -56.93 15.55
N LEU A 262 -17.40 -55.96 16.42
CA LEU A 262 -18.53 -55.99 17.36
C LEU A 262 -19.87 -56.13 16.64
N SER A 263 -20.10 -55.33 15.59
CA SER A 263 -21.33 -55.41 14.79
C SER A 263 -21.49 -56.78 14.11
N ALA A 264 -20.40 -57.38 13.60
CA ALA A 264 -20.45 -58.73 13.03
C ALA A 264 -20.76 -59.80 14.08
N VAL A 265 -20.24 -59.66 15.30
CA VAL A 265 -20.54 -60.56 16.42
C VAL A 265 -22.00 -60.40 16.86
N GLU A 266 -22.53 -59.19 16.93
CA GLU A 266 -23.96 -58.94 17.20
C GLU A 266 -24.86 -59.61 16.17
N GLN A 267 -24.58 -59.43 14.88
CA GLN A 267 -25.35 -60.09 13.81
C GLN A 267 -25.27 -61.62 13.89
N GLY A 268 -24.10 -62.16 14.24
CA GLY A 268 -23.94 -63.61 14.47
C GLY A 268 -24.74 -64.11 15.67
N ALA A 269 -24.75 -63.37 16.77
CA ALA A 269 -25.51 -63.70 17.98
C ALA A 269 -27.03 -63.65 17.72
N GLU A 270 -27.51 -62.63 17.00
CA GLU A 270 -28.91 -62.55 16.56
C GLU A 270 -29.30 -63.71 15.63
N GLY A 271 -28.38 -64.12 14.75
CA GLY A 271 -28.56 -65.29 13.87
C GLY A 271 -28.77 -66.57 14.67
N LEU A 272 -27.88 -66.85 15.63
CA LEU A 272 -27.96 -68.02 16.49
C LEU A 272 -29.20 -67.99 17.39
N ALA A 273 -29.60 -66.83 17.90
CA ALA A 273 -30.83 -66.68 18.69
C ALA A 273 -32.08 -67.01 17.86
N ARG A 274 -32.12 -66.58 16.59
CA ARG A 274 -33.19 -66.95 15.65
C ARG A 274 -33.24 -68.46 15.38
N GLU A 275 -32.09 -69.10 15.16
CA GLU A 275 -32.02 -70.55 14.99
C GLU A 275 -32.47 -71.32 16.24
N ALA A 276 -32.02 -70.89 17.42
CA ALA A 276 -32.41 -71.51 18.69
C ALA A 276 -33.93 -71.42 18.92
N ALA A 277 -34.53 -70.26 18.63
CA ALA A 277 -35.98 -70.09 18.71
C ALA A 277 -36.74 -71.01 17.73
N MET A 278 -36.19 -71.20 16.52
CA MET A 278 -36.78 -72.07 15.51
C MET A 278 -36.70 -73.56 15.90
N ILE A 279 -35.58 -73.99 16.48
CA ILE A 279 -35.41 -75.36 17.00
C ILE A 279 -36.34 -75.61 18.18
N GLN A 280 -36.46 -74.64 19.10
CA GLN A 280 -37.35 -74.78 20.26
C GLN A 280 -38.81 -74.93 19.82
N GLY A 281 -39.28 -74.09 18.88
CA GLY A 281 -40.62 -74.22 18.33
C GLY A 281 -40.89 -75.59 17.70
N ARG A 282 -39.90 -76.20 17.05
CA ARG A 282 -40.02 -77.58 16.50
C ARG A 282 -40.06 -78.65 17.58
N ILE A 283 -39.34 -78.47 18.69
CA ILE A 283 -39.38 -79.40 19.83
C ILE A 283 -40.76 -79.37 20.48
N ASP A 284 -41.30 -78.17 20.71
CA ASP A 284 -42.62 -77.98 21.33
C ASP A 284 -43.71 -78.63 20.47
N GLU A 285 -43.67 -78.42 19.14
CA GLU A 285 -44.60 -79.03 18.19
C GLU A 285 -44.52 -80.58 18.20
N LYS A 286 -43.32 -81.15 18.38
CA LYS A 286 -43.11 -82.60 18.51
C LYS A 286 -43.56 -83.15 19.86
N GLN A 287 -43.34 -82.43 20.96
CA GLN A 287 -43.84 -82.81 22.29
C GLN A 287 -45.37 -82.80 22.34
N GLU A 288 -46.00 -81.81 21.70
CA GLU A 288 -47.46 -81.74 21.60
C GLU A 288 -48.03 -82.88 20.76
N SER A 289 -47.33 -83.28 19.68
CA SER A 289 -47.65 -84.48 18.90
C SER A 289 -47.48 -85.79 19.70
N LEU A 290 -46.47 -85.88 20.56
CA LEU A 290 -46.22 -87.08 21.38
C LEU A 290 -47.30 -87.27 22.45
N SER A 291 -47.77 -86.15 23.02
CA SER A 291 -48.84 -86.12 24.03
C SER A 291 -50.18 -86.67 23.52
N ARG A 292 -50.40 -86.64 22.20
CA ARG A 292 -51.63 -87.17 21.57
C ARG A 292 -51.62 -88.68 21.34
N MET A 293 -50.50 -89.38 21.49
CA MET A 293 -50.35 -90.79 21.06
C MET A 293 -50.16 -91.81 22.22
N THR A 294 -50.61 -91.51 23.43
CA THR A 294 -50.55 -92.47 24.55
C THR A 294 -51.56 -93.61 24.35
N LEU A 295 -51.07 -94.70 23.73
CA LEU A 295 -51.81 -95.93 23.46
C LEU A 295 -51.96 -96.81 24.73
N PRO A 296 -53.10 -97.51 24.93
CA PRO A 296 -53.36 -98.27 26.15
C PRO A 296 -52.63 -99.63 26.18
N PRO A 297 -52.34 -100.20 27.38
CA PRO A 297 -51.56 -101.42 27.53
C PRO A 297 -52.37 -102.67 27.16
N MET A 298 -51.78 -103.47 26.27
CA MET A 298 -52.38 -104.63 25.59
C MET A 298 -52.15 -105.92 26.40
N THR A 299 -53.23 -106.61 26.75
CA THR A 299 -53.25 -107.92 27.42
C THR A 299 -54.12 -108.85 26.57
N LEU A 300 -53.51 -109.64 25.69
CA LEU A 300 -54.22 -110.63 24.87
C LEU A 300 -53.49 -111.97 24.90
N THR A 301 -54.28 -113.04 24.86
CA THR A 301 -53.83 -114.41 25.06
C THR A 301 -53.59 -115.16 23.74
N ILE A 302 -52.85 -116.26 23.81
CA ILE A 302 -52.17 -116.92 22.67
C ILE A 302 -53.13 -117.43 21.58
N GLU A 303 -54.39 -117.75 21.91
CA GLU A 303 -55.38 -118.18 20.91
C GLU A 303 -55.95 -117.01 20.10
N GLU A 304 -56.10 -115.82 20.70
CA GLU A 304 -56.54 -114.59 20.02
C GLU A 304 -55.47 -114.07 19.04
N MET A 305 -54.19 -114.36 19.28
CA MET A 305 -53.08 -113.97 18.41
C MET A 305 -53.09 -114.63 17.02
N LEU A 306 -53.66 -115.83 16.88
CA LEU A 306 -53.65 -116.56 15.60
C LEU A 306 -54.77 -116.10 14.65
N GLU A 307 -55.97 -115.81 15.15
CA GLU A 307 -57.04 -115.17 14.36
C GLU A 307 -56.68 -113.72 13.99
N PHE A 308 -56.01 -113.01 14.92
CA PHE A 308 -55.52 -111.65 14.68
C PHE A 308 -54.48 -111.59 13.54
N LYS A 309 -53.67 -112.65 13.34
CA LYS A 309 -52.69 -112.73 12.24
C LYS A 309 -53.33 -112.78 10.85
N GLN A 310 -54.47 -113.47 10.69
CA GLN A 310 -55.19 -113.50 9.41
C GLN A 310 -55.92 -112.17 9.13
N GLY A 311 -56.58 -111.60 10.14
CA GLY A 311 -57.19 -110.27 10.02
C GLY A 311 -56.18 -109.15 9.77
N PHE A 312 -54.95 -109.28 10.30
CA PHE A 312 -53.87 -108.33 10.04
C PHE A 312 -53.41 -108.30 8.59
N ALA A 313 -53.41 -109.44 7.87
CA ALA A 313 -52.95 -109.46 6.49
C ALA A 313 -53.88 -108.67 5.56
N GLU A 314 -55.19 -108.79 5.73
CA GLU A 314 -56.16 -107.97 4.97
C GLU A 314 -56.14 -106.51 5.41
N ARG A 315 -56.01 -106.25 6.72
CA ARG A 315 -55.94 -104.90 7.26
C ARG A 315 -54.67 -104.17 6.82
N ILE A 316 -53.54 -104.87 6.67
CA ILE A 316 -52.29 -104.32 6.10
C ILE A 316 -52.51 -103.95 4.64
N LYS A 317 -53.13 -104.80 3.82
CA LYS A 317 -53.43 -104.46 2.42
C LYS A 317 -54.34 -103.23 2.28
N GLY A 318 -55.37 -103.12 3.12
CA GLY A 318 -56.24 -101.93 3.15
C GLY A 318 -55.49 -100.68 3.61
N LEU A 319 -54.65 -100.80 4.65
CA LEU A 319 -53.81 -99.70 5.13
C LEU A 319 -52.73 -99.29 4.12
N GLU A 320 -52.17 -100.20 3.33
CA GLU A 320 -51.22 -99.90 2.26
C GLU A 320 -51.88 -99.12 1.11
N ALA A 321 -53.12 -99.48 0.74
CA ALA A 321 -53.90 -98.74 -0.24
C ALA A 321 -54.26 -97.34 0.27
N ASP A 322 -54.78 -97.23 1.50
CA ASP A 322 -55.09 -95.94 2.15
C ASP A 322 -53.83 -95.08 2.34
N ALA A 323 -52.67 -95.70 2.66
CA ALA A 323 -51.40 -95.00 2.78
C ALA A 323 -50.92 -94.48 1.43
N SER A 324 -51.10 -95.24 0.35
CA SER A 324 -50.77 -94.81 -1.01
C SER A 324 -51.67 -93.65 -1.47
N ASP A 325 -52.98 -93.73 -1.22
CA ASP A 325 -53.92 -92.65 -1.55
C ASP A 325 -53.66 -91.38 -0.73
N LYS A 326 -53.36 -91.53 0.57
CA LYS A 326 -52.96 -90.40 1.42
C LYS A 326 -51.63 -89.81 0.99
N ALA A 327 -50.64 -90.62 0.60
CA ALA A 327 -49.37 -90.12 0.08
C ALA A 327 -49.55 -89.30 -1.20
N ASN A 328 -50.38 -89.77 -2.14
CA ASN A 328 -50.71 -89.04 -3.37
C ASN A 328 -51.47 -87.73 -3.09
N LEU A 329 -52.39 -87.71 -2.12
CA LEU A 329 -53.08 -86.48 -1.71
C LEU A 329 -52.13 -85.49 -1.02
N LEU A 330 -51.18 -85.99 -0.24
CA LEU A 330 -50.18 -85.19 0.46
C LEU A 330 -49.20 -84.57 -0.55
N GLU A 331 -48.74 -85.31 -1.55
CA GLU A 331 -47.91 -84.79 -2.65
C GLU A 331 -48.63 -83.69 -3.45
N LYS A 332 -49.92 -83.87 -3.76
CA LYS A 332 -50.75 -82.82 -4.41
C LYS A 332 -50.95 -81.59 -3.54
N ALA A 333 -51.10 -81.78 -2.23
CA ALA A 333 -51.23 -80.68 -1.28
C ALA A 333 -49.91 -79.92 -1.10
N GLU A 334 -48.78 -80.63 -1.05
CA GLU A 334 -47.43 -80.05 -1.01
C GLU A 334 -47.11 -79.28 -2.29
N ALA A 335 -47.44 -79.82 -3.47
CA ALA A 335 -47.27 -79.11 -4.74
C ALA A 335 -48.10 -77.81 -4.79
N LYS A 336 -49.36 -77.84 -4.33
CA LYS A 336 -50.19 -76.63 -4.22
C LYS A 336 -49.64 -75.64 -3.19
N LYS A 337 -49.13 -76.11 -2.05
CA LYS A 337 -48.49 -75.28 -1.03
C LYS A 337 -47.27 -74.56 -1.60
N GLN A 338 -46.38 -75.29 -2.29
CA GLN A 338 -45.20 -74.70 -2.94
C GLN A 338 -45.58 -73.63 -3.96
N GLN A 339 -46.62 -73.88 -4.78
CA GLN A 339 -47.12 -72.91 -5.76
C GLN A 339 -47.71 -71.65 -5.09
N CYS A 340 -48.44 -71.81 -3.99
CA CYS A 340 -48.92 -70.68 -3.18
C CYS A 340 -47.78 -69.92 -2.50
N GLU A 341 -46.72 -70.61 -2.03
CA GLU A 341 -45.54 -69.98 -1.44
C GLU A 341 -44.75 -69.17 -2.47
N GLU A 342 -44.53 -69.69 -3.68
CA GLU A 342 -43.87 -68.97 -4.78
C GLU A 342 -44.67 -67.72 -5.21
N THR A 343 -45.99 -67.84 -5.34
CA THR A 343 -46.85 -66.71 -5.71
C THR A 343 -46.89 -65.65 -4.61
N ALA A 344 -46.94 -66.05 -3.33
CA ALA A 344 -46.85 -65.13 -2.20
C ALA A 344 -45.48 -64.44 -2.11
N LEU A 345 -44.38 -65.13 -2.42
CA LEU A 345 -43.04 -64.54 -2.51
C LEU A 345 -42.94 -63.51 -3.65
N ARG A 346 -43.45 -63.83 -4.84
CA ARG A 346 -43.49 -62.89 -5.98
C ARG A 346 -44.36 -61.67 -5.72
N LEU A 347 -45.51 -61.87 -5.08
CA LEU A 347 -46.40 -60.75 -4.70
C LEU A 347 -45.71 -59.86 -3.65
N ARG A 348 -45.06 -60.44 -2.64
CA ARG A 348 -44.30 -59.64 -1.66
C ARG A 348 -43.19 -58.83 -2.30
N SER A 349 -42.37 -59.43 -3.17
CA SER A 349 -41.27 -58.69 -3.81
C SER A 349 -41.76 -57.59 -4.75
N THR A 350 -42.90 -57.80 -5.44
CA THR A 350 -43.50 -56.75 -6.28
C THR A 350 -44.13 -55.64 -5.45
N THR A 351 -44.78 -55.94 -4.32
CA THR A 351 -45.28 -54.93 -3.39
C THR A 351 -44.14 -54.13 -2.76
N GLU A 352 -43.08 -54.78 -2.29
CA GLU A 352 -41.88 -54.12 -1.74
C GLU A 352 -41.23 -53.19 -2.78
N PHE A 353 -41.13 -53.62 -4.03
CA PHE A 353 -40.60 -52.80 -5.12
C PHE A 353 -41.49 -51.58 -5.42
N LEU A 354 -42.81 -51.77 -5.46
CA LEU A 354 -43.77 -50.68 -5.70
C LEU A 354 -43.80 -49.69 -4.52
N GLU A 355 -43.73 -50.17 -3.28
CA GLU A 355 -43.62 -49.32 -2.09
C GLU A 355 -42.31 -48.53 -2.07
N GLN A 356 -41.20 -49.14 -2.51
CA GLN A 356 -39.92 -48.44 -2.63
C GLN A 356 -39.99 -47.35 -3.70
N GLN A 357 -40.60 -47.62 -4.86
CA GLN A 357 -40.83 -46.60 -5.88
C GLN A 357 -41.75 -45.48 -5.38
N GLU A 358 -42.82 -45.82 -4.66
CA GLU A 358 -43.74 -44.83 -4.08
C GLU A 358 -43.03 -43.93 -3.07
N ARG A 359 -42.16 -44.49 -2.21
CA ARG A 359 -41.32 -43.71 -1.27
C ARG A 359 -40.38 -42.76 -2.01
N GLN A 360 -39.65 -43.26 -3.02
CA GLN A 360 -38.76 -42.42 -3.83
C GLN A 360 -39.52 -41.31 -4.55
N TYR A 361 -40.71 -41.63 -5.09
CA TYR A 361 -41.55 -40.65 -5.76
C TYR A 361 -42.08 -39.58 -4.79
N LYS A 362 -42.46 -39.98 -3.56
CA LYS A 362 -42.87 -39.06 -2.49
C LYS A 362 -41.71 -38.15 -2.05
N GLU A 363 -40.51 -38.68 -1.89
CA GLU A 363 -39.31 -37.89 -1.56
C GLU A 363 -38.98 -36.90 -2.68
N SER A 364 -38.93 -37.36 -3.94
CA SER A 364 -38.70 -36.47 -5.09
C SER A 364 -39.79 -35.40 -5.24
N ARG A 365 -41.06 -35.74 -4.95
CA ARG A 365 -42.16 -34.77 -4.98
C ARG A 365 -42.04 -33.73 -3.87
N MET A 366 -41.62 -34.14 -2.67
CA MET A 366 -41.36 -33.23 -1.54
C MET A 366 -40.19 -32.29 -1.84
N GLU A 367 -39.10 -32.82 -2.41
CA GLU A 367 -37.95 -32.01 -2.84
C GLU A 367 -38.35 -31.02 -3.93
N LEU A 368 -39.10 -31.47 -4.95
CA LEU A 368 -39.58 -30.61 -6.02
C LEU A 368 -40.54 -29.53 -5.51
N GLN A 369 -41.50 -29.89 -4.63
CA GLN A 369 -42.38 -28.91 -3.99
C GLN A 369 -41.59 -27.91 -3.13
N GLY A 370 -40.55 -28.35 -2.44
CA GLY A 370 -39.66 -27.47 -1.67
C GLY A 370 -38.92 -26.47 -2.55
N ILE A 371 -38.34 -26.94 -3.66
CA ILE A 371 -37.63 -26.09 -4.63
C ILE A 371 -38.62 -25.11 -5.29
N VAL A 372 -39.78 -25.61 -5.73
CA VAL A 372 -40.80 -24.76 -6.36
C VAL A 372 -41.29 -23.71 -5.38
N LYS A 373 -41.65 -24.04 -4.13
CA LYS A 373 -42.07 -23.03 -3.14
C LYS A 373 -41.01 -21.96 -2.87
N ASN A 374 -39.73 -22.33 -2.88
CA ASN A 374 -38.63 -21.40 -2.65
C ASN A 374 -38.40 -20.46 -3.85
N VAL A 375 -38.58 -20.95 -5.09
CA VAL A 375 -38.40 -20.18 -6.32
C VAL A 375 -39.66 -19.39 -6.70
N SER A 376 -40.85 -19.95 -6.46
CA SER A 376 -42.12 -19.44 -6.99
C SER A 376 -42.83 -18.45 -6.06
N THR A 377 -42.10 -17.70 -5.22
CA THR A 377 -42.71 -16.68 -4.33
C THR A 377 -43.53 -15.62 -5.09
N GLY A 378 -43.42 -15.53 -6.42
CA GLY A 378 -44.27 -14.70 -7.29
C GLY A 378 -45.24 -15.46 -8.23
N LEU A 379 -45.19 -16.78 -8.34
CA LEU A 379 -46.05 -17.58 -9.24
C LEU A 379 -47.07 -18.36 -8.40
N VAL A 380 -48.34 -17.93 -8.46
CA VAL A 380 -49.47 -18.61 -7.82
C VAL A 380 -49.66 -19.97 -8.51
N LEU A 381 -49.09 -21.01 -7.91
CA LEU A 381 -49.30 -22.40 -8.32
C LEU A 381 -50.40 -23.00 -7.44
N GLY A 382 -51.41 -23.60 -8.06
CA GLY A 382 -52.50 -24.26 -7.35
C GLY A 382 -51.98 -25.46 -6.55
N ASP A 383 -52.38 -25.56 -5.28
CA ASP A 383 -51.75 -26.42 -4.28
C ASP A 383 -51.76 -27.94 -4.58
N ASP A 384 -52.57 -28.44 -5.52
CA ASP A 384 -52.86 -29.89 -5.57
C ASP A 384 -52.60 -30.62 -6.91
N ASP A 385 -52.25 -29.96 -8.01
CA ASP A 385 -51.83 -30.68 -9.24
C ASP A 385 -50.83 -29.83 -10.03
N MET A 386 -49.52 -30.14 -9.90
CA MET A 386 -48.46 -29.54 -10.70
C MET A 386 -48.56 -30.05 -12.15
N CYS A 387 -49.31 -29.37 -13.01
CA CYS A 387 -49.40 -29.70 -14.42
C CYS A 387 -48.05 -29.47 -15.14
N GLU A 388 -47.79 -30.19 -16.23
CA GLU A 388 -46.57 -30.05 -17.06
C GLU A 388 -46.40 -28.60 -17.57
N GLU A 389 -47.50 -27.90 -17.84
CA GLU A 389 -47.52 -26.49 -18.22
C GLU A 389 -47.00 -25.55 -17.11
N ASP A 390 -47.32 -25.86 -15.84
CA ASP A 390 -46.90 -25.06 -14.70
C ASP A 390 -45.41 -25.26 -14.40
N LEU A 391 -44.91 -26.49 -14.54
CA LEU A 391 -43.48 -26.79 -14.48
C LEU A 391 -42.71 -26.06 -15.58
N GLN A 392 -43.27 -25.97 -16.79
CA GLN A 392 -42.67 -25.22 -17.89
C GLN A 392 -42.60 -23.72 -17.57
N ARG A 393 -43.66 -23.14 -17.01
CA ARG A 393 -43.68 -21.72 -16.57
C ARG A 393 -42.65 -21.43 -15.49
N VAL A 394 -42.51 -22.33 -14.51
CA VAL A 394 -41.47 -22.19 -13.47
C VAL A 394 -40.08 -22.32 -14.08
N SER A 395 -39.87 -23.23 -15.02
CA SER A 395 -38.59 -23.39 -15.73
C SER A 395 -38.23 -22.16 -16.55
N ASP A 396 -39.19 -21.59 -17.28
CA ASP A 396 -39.00 -20.36 -18.06
C ASP A 396 -38.72 -19.15 -17.16
N HIS A 397 -39.45 -19.02 -16.04
CA HIS A 397 -39.22 -17.98 -15.05
C HIS A 397 -37.83 -18.11 -14.40
N LEU A 398 -37.46 -19.32 -13.97
CA LEU A 398 -36.13 -19.58 -13.41
C LEU A 398 -35.02 -19.29 -14.43
N ASN A 399 -35.21 -19.66 -15.69
CA ASN A 399 -34.26 -19.32 -16.76
C ASN A 399 -34.16 -17.81 -17.00
N ALA A 400 -35.27 -17.07 -16.92
CA ALA A 400 -35.28 -15.62 -17.06
C ALA A 400 -34.58 -14.93 -15.87
N GLU A 401 -34.86 -15.33 -14.63
CA GLU A 401 -34.16 -14.83 -13.44
C GLU A 401 -32.67 -15.15 -13.49
N LEU A 402 -32.31 -16.36 -13.93
CA LEU A 402 -30.92 -16.78 -14.04
C LEU A 402 -30.20 -16.01 -15.16
N GLN A 403 -30.88 -15.64 -16.25
CA GLN A 403 -30.34 -14.71 -17.25
C GLN A 403 -30.15 -13.29 -16.71
N LEU A 404 -31.10 -12.77 -15.94
CA LEU A 404 -31.00 -11.46 -15.30
C LEU A 404 -29.83 -11.42 -14.30
N ALA A 405 -29.75 -12.41 -13.40
CA ALA A 405 -28.65 -12.53 -12.45
C ALA A 405 -27.28 -12.69 -13.15
N ARG A 406 -27.23 -13.41 -14.28
CA ARG A 406 -26.02 -13.50 -15.11
C ARG A 406 -25.66 -12.16 -15.74
N ALA A 407 -26.63 -11.40 -16.24
CA ALA A 407 -26.42 -10.08 -16.83
C ALA A 407 -25.95 -9.06 -15.78
N GLU A 408 -26.52 -9.09 -14.57
CA GLU A 408 -26.08 -8.27 -13.43
C GLU A 408 -24.64 -8.63 -13.02
N ARG A 409 -24.32 -9.92 -12.92
CA ARG A 409 -22.95 -10.39 -12.66
C ARG A 409 -21.98 -9.91 -13.74
N ASP A 410 -22.35 -10.00 -15.01
CA ASP A 410 -21.48 -9.56 -16.12
C ASP A 410 -21.32 -8.04 -16.17
N LYS A 411 -22.33 -7.28 -15.76
CA LYS A 411 -22.23 -5.82 -15.61
C LYS A 411 -21.30 -5.45 -14.46
N ALA A 412 -21.48 -6.06 -13.29
CA ALA A 412 -20.62 -5.85 -12.12
C ALA A 412 -19.15 -6.22 -12.42
N LEU A 413 -18.90 -7.33 -13.13
CA LEU A 413 -17.56 -7.71 -13.54
C LEU A 413 -16.90 -6.70 -14.48
N LYS A 414 -17.67 -6.12 -15.42
CA LYS A 414 -17.15 -5.04 -16.28
C LYS A 414 -16.79 -3.79 -15.49
N GLU A 415 -17.63 -3.39 -14.54
CA GLU A 415 -17.36 -2.26 -13.64
C GLU A 415 -16.07 -2.50 -12.84
N PHE A 416 -15.88 -3.70 -12.28
CA PHE A 416 -14.63 -4.06 -11.60
C PHE A 416 -13.41 -4.09 -12.53
N ASP A 417 -13.55 -4.58 -13.76
CA ASP A 417 -12.46 -4.60 -14.74
C ASP A 417 -12.07 -3.17 -15.18
N ASP A 418 -13.04 -2.27 -15.32
CA ASP A 418 -12.80 -0.86 -15.66
C ASP A 418 -12.16 -0.09 -14.49
N GLU A 419 -12.61 -0.32 -13.25
CA GLU A 419 -11.96 0.22 -12.04
C GLU A 419 -10.52 -0.29 -11.89
N LYS A 420 -10.30 -1.59 -12.15
CA LYS A 420 -8.96 -2.20 -12.10
C LYS A 420 -8.04 -1.56 -13.15
N LYS A 421 -8.52 -1.34 -14.37
CA LYS A 421 -7.74 -0.63 -15.41
C LYS A 421 -7.41 0.80 -14.99
N LEU A 422 -8.38 1.53 -14.41
CA LEU A 422 -8.15 2.89 -13.92
C LEU A 422 -7.07 2.92 -12.82
N LEU A 423 -7.12 1.98 -11.88
CA LEU A 423 -6.11 1.83 -10.83
C LEU A 423 -4.74 1.43 -11.39
N GLU A 424 -4.69 0.56 -12.40
CA GLU A 424 -3.44 0.19 -13.09
C GLU A 424 -2.83 1.39 -13.83
N ASP A 425 -3.64 2.23 -14.49
CA ASP A 425 -3.20 3.45 -15.14
C ASP A 425 -2.69 4.49 -14.14
N GLN A 426 -3.39 4.68 -13.01
CA GLN A 426 -2.93 5.53 -11.91
C GLN A 426 -1.60 5.02 -11.33
N ARG A 427 -1.47 3.72 -11.08
CA ARG A 427 -0.22 3.09 -10.63
C ARG A 427 0.91 3.34 -11.63
N ASN A 428 0.65 3.19 -12.92
CA ASN A 428 1.65 3.40 -13.97
C ASN A 428 2.07 4.88 -14.07
N MET A 429 1.15 5.83 -13.86
CA MET A 429 1.48 7.27 -13.77
C MET A 429 2.36 7.58 -12.55
N LEU A 430 2.03 7.04 -11.39
CA LEU A 430 2.83 7.19 -10.17
C LEU A 430 4.23 6.58 -10.34
N LEU A 431 4.33 5.41 -10.98
CA LEU A 431 5.62 4.76 -11.25
C LEU A 431 6.52 5.62 -12.14
N ARG A 432 5.96 6.23 -13.20
CA ARG A 432 6.69 7.14 -14.09
C ARG A 432 7.14 8.42 -13.37
N SER A 433 6.33 8.96 -12.46
CA SER A 433 6.72 10.09 -11.61
C SER A 433 7.87 9.70 -10.70
N MET A 434 7.78 8.55 -10.02
CA MET A 434 8.82 8.04 -9.14
C MET A 434 10.14 7.80 -9.89
N ASP A 435 10.09 7.29 -11.13
CA ASP A 435 11.28 7.12 -11.98
C ASP A 435 11.90 8.47 -12.38
N ALA A 436 11.08 9.50 -12.61
CA ALA A 436 11.56 10.85 -12.90
C ALA A 436 12.22 11.49 -11.66
N ASP A 437 11.60 11.35 -10.49
CA ASP A 437 12.12 11.84 -9.22
C ASP A 437 13.42 11.14 -8.82
N ASN A 438 13.51 9.82 -9.03
CA ASN A 438 14.75 9.05 -8.80
C ASN A 438 15.88 9.51 -9.72
N LYS A 439 15.60 9.75 -11.01
CA LYS A 439 16.61 10.32 -11.93
C LYS A 439 17.05 11.71 -11.51
N GLU A 440 16.13 12.56 -11.05
CA GLU A 440 16.51 13.87 -10.53
C GLU A 440 17.39 13.74 -9.28
N LYS A 441 17.02 12.86 -8.34
CA LYS A 441 17.81 12.56 -7.15
C LYS A 441 19.23 12.12 -7.51
N ASP A 442 19.39 11.19 -8.44
CA ASP A 442 20.71 10.70 -8.89
C ASP A 442 21.56 11.85 -9.46
N MET A 443 20.97 12.73 -10.28
CA MET A 443 21.67 13.92 -10.79
C MET A 443 22.10 14.87 -9.67
N LYS A 444 21.27 15.06 -8.63
CA LYS A 444 21.60 15.92 -7.48
C LYS A 444 22.70 15.29 -6.61
N GLU A 445 22.67 13.97 -6.42
CA GLU A 445 23.73 13.24 -5.72
C GLU A 445 25.08 13.35 -6.44
N ASP A 446 25.10 13.24 -7.76
CA ASP A 446 26.33 13.43 -8.55
C ASP A 446 26.83 14.88 -8.50
N GLN A 447 25.94 15.87 -8.50
CA GLN A 447 26.30 17.28 -8.26
C GLN A 447 26.89 17.49 -6.86
N LEU A 448 26.32 16.84 -5.83
CA LEU A 448 26.83 16.89 -4.46
C LEU A 448 28.21 16.25 -4.35
N LYS A 449 28.45 15.09 -5.00
CA LYS A 449 29.78 14.47 -5.06
C LYS A 449 30.80 15.43 -5.68
N HIS A 450 30.46 16.09 -6.79
CA HIS A 450 31.34 17.05 -7.44
C HIS A 450 31.59 18.30 -6.58
N LEU A 451 30.59 18.78 -5.86
CA LEU A 451 30.76 19.89 -4.90
C LEU A 451 31.64 19.47 -3.72
N HIS A 452 31.47 18.27 -3.19
CA HIS A 452 32.29 17.75 -2.10
C HIS A 452 33.77 17.63 -2.52
N GLN A 453 34.04 17.08 -3.71
CA GLN A 453 35.40 17.05 -4.26
C GLN A 453 36.01 18.46 -4.40
N ARG A 454 35.20 19.45 -4.80
CA ARG A 454 35.66 20.85 -4.85
C ARG A 454 35.99 21.40 -3.46
N VAL A 455 35.16 21.13 -2.45
CA VAL A 455 35.42 21.55 -1.07
C VAL A 455 36.74 20.94 -0.57
N VAL A 456 36.94 19.63 -0.73
CA VAL A 456 38.19 18.95 -0.34
C VAL A 456 39.39 19.57 -1.07
N SER A 457 39.30 19.80 -2.38
CA SER A 457 40.39 20.43 -3.14
C SER A 457 40.70 21.86 -2.66
N THR A 458 39.67 22.62 -2.24
CA THR A 458 39.85 23.96 -1.67
C THR A 458 40.45 23.92 -0.26
N GLU A 459 40.08 22.93 0.56
CA GLU A 459 40.67 22.70 1.88
C GLU A 459 42.14 22.31 1.77
N GLU A 460 42.50 21.45 0.81
CA GLU A 460 43.90 21.12 0.50
C GLU A 460 44.69 22.37 0.05
N ALA A 461 44.11 23.21 -0.80
CA ALA A 461 44.72 24.48 -1.21
C ALA A 461 44.90 25.43 -0.02
N LEU A 462 43.94 25.47 0.92
CA LEU A 462 44.04 26.23 2.16
C LEU A 462 45.12 25.67 3.09
N GLY A 463 45.27 24.34 3.14
CA GLY A 463 46.33 23.63 3.86
C GLY A 463 47.72 24.01 3.34
N LYS A 464 47.89 24.13 2.02
CA LYS A 464 49.15 24.61 1.39
C LYS A 464 49.48 26.08 1.72
N LEU A 465 48.47 26.90 2.03
CA LEU A 465 48.66 28.30 2.44
C LEU A 465 49.03 28.44 3.92
N LYS A 466 48.69 27.47 4.77
CA LYS A 466 48.93 27.47 6.22
C LYS A 466 50.38 27.78 6.66
N PRO A 467 51.45 27.31 5.97
CA PRO A 467 52.84 27.62 6.33
C PRO A 467 53.22 29.09 6.12
N TYR A 468 52.57 29.80 5.20
CA TYR A 468 52.83 31.22 4.93
C TYR A 468 52.25 32.16 6.00
N VAL A 469 51.49 31.61 6.95
CA VAL A 469 50.87 32.32 8.09
C VAL A 469 51.74 32.19 9.35
N GLY A 470 53.05 31.93 9.21
CA GLY A 470 53.99 31.91 10.34
C GLY A 470 54.12 33.29 10.99
N ALA A 471 54.10 33.33 12.32
CA ALA A 471 54.11 34.56 13.13
C ALA A 471 55.22 35.55 12.71
N THR A 472 56.39 35.07 12.30
CA THR A 472 57.53 35.89 11.85
C THR A 472 57.27 36.67 10.56
N TYR A 473 56.55 36.08 9.60
CA TYR A 473 56.14 36.78 8.36
C TYR A 473 54.97 37.74 8.61
N LEU A 474 54.10 37.38 9.55
CA LEU A 474 53.01 38.25 10.03
C LEU A 474 53.57 39.48 10.78
N GLU A 475 54.66 39.33 11.51
CA GLU A 475 55.30 40.41 12.29
C GLU A 475 56.04 41.40 11.39
N SER A 476 56.69 40.93 10.32
CA SER A 476 57.28 41.81 9.30
C SER A 476 56.21 42.57 8.51
N LEU A 477 55.08 41.93 8.22
CA LEU A 477 53.88 42.58 7.65
C LEU A 477 53.25 43.59 8.60
N LYS A 478 53.14 43.28 9.90
CA LYS A 478 52.65 44.24 10.90
C LYS A 478 53.54 45.48 11.01
N LYS A 479 54.86 45.29 10.97
CA LYS A 479 55.82 46.41 10.99
C LYS A 479 55.62 47.35 9.80
N THR A 480 55.46 46.78 8.60
CA THR A 480 55.22 47.57 7.38
C THR A 480 53.85 48.25 7.36
N ILE A 481 52.82 47.63 7.95
CA ILE A 481 51.49 48.25 8.10
C ILE A 481 51.55 49.43 9.09
N SER A 482 52.21 49.26 10.24
CA SER A 482 52.33 50.33 11.25
C SER A 482 53.10 51.55 10.72
N GLU A 483 54.11 51.33 9.88
CA GLU A 483 54.85 52.39 9.18
C GLU A 483 53.96 53.16 8.18
N LEU A 484 53.03 52.48 7.52
CA LEU A 484 52.05 53.10 6.61
C LEU A 484 50.96 53.85 7.37
N GLU A 485 50.50 53.32 8.51
CA GLU A 485 49.50 53.95 9.37
C GLU A 485 49.99 55.27 9.95
N GLN A 486 51.23 55.34 10.44
CA GLN A 486 51.84 56.60 10.91
C GLN A 486 51.88 57.67 9.82
N ARG A 487 52.17 57.28 8.56
CA ARG A 487 52.16 58.21 7.42
C ARG A 487 50.76 58.70 7.07
N LEU A 488 49.74 57.88 7.33
CA LEU A 488 48.33 58.20 7.12
C LEU A 488 47.81 59.15 8.21
N GLU A 489 48.20 58.94 9.47
CA GLU A 489 47.76 59.78 10.59
C GLU A 489 48.32 61.22 10.52
N VAL A 490 49.59 61.38 10.12
CA VAL A 490 50.17 62.71 9.81
C VAL A 490 49.42 63.40 8.66
N MET A 491 48.94 62.63 7.69
CA MET A 491 48.18 63.14 6.54
C MET A 491 46.73 63.53 6.92
N GLU A 492 46.14 62.86 7.90
CA GLU A 492 44.80 63.16 8.42
C GLU A 492 44.77 64.38 9.34
N GLU A 493 45.80 64.59 10.19
CA GLU A 493 45.90 65.81 11.02
C GLU A 493 45.99 67.09 10.17
N LEU A 494 46.66 67.02 9.01
CA LEU A 494 46.70 68.12 8.04
C LEU A 494 45.33 68.41 7.39
N LYS A 495 44.44 67.40 7.28
CA LYS A 495 43.09 67.55 6.70
C LYS A 495 42.03 68.01 7.71
N LYS A 496 42.20 67.76 9.01
CA LYS A 496 41.22 68.08 10.06
C LYS A 496 41.07 69.59 10.35
N LYS A 497 41.98 70.45 9.86
CA LYS A 497 41.94 71.92 10.10
C LYS A 497 41.01 72.72 9.16
N GLY A 498 40.32 72.07 8.21
CA GLY A 498 39.45 72.76 7.23
C GLY A 498 37.97 72.80 7.64
N GLU A 499 37.34 73.98 7.53
CA GLU A 499 35.90 74.22 7.77
C GLU A 499 34.96 73.28 7.00
N ASN A 500 35.40 72.79 5.82
CA ASN A 500 34.67 71.83 4.99
C ASN A 500 34.41 70.48 5.68
N TYR A 501 35.19 70.10 6.70
CA TYR A 501 35.00 68.83 7.42
C TYR A 501 33.74 68.84 8.30
N LYS A 502 33.48 69.96 8.99
CA LYS A 502 32.28 70.10 9.85
C LYS A 502 30.99 70.04 9.03
N GLN A 503 30.95 70.69 7.86
CA GLN A 503 29.79 70.63 6.97
C GLN A 503 29.55 69.21 6.41
N ARG A 504 30.62 68.50 6.05
CA ARG A 504 30.50 67.11 5.53
C ARG A 504 29.98 66.15 6.60
N GLN A 505 30.38 66.34 7.86
CA GLN A 505 29.88 65.55 8.99
C GLN A 505 28.40 65.81 9.29
N ASP A 506 27.96 67.07 9.20
CA ASP A 506 26.53 67.42 9.39
C ASP A 506 25.64 66.83 8.28
N ILE A 507 26.11 66.84 7.03
CA ILE A 507 25.40 66.22 5.89
C ILE A 507 25.28 64.70 6.06
N LEU A 508 26.34 64.01 6.50
CA LEU A 508 26.33 62.57 6.73
C LEU A 508 25.32 62.18 7.83
N GLN A 509 25.27 62.93 8.93
CA GLN A 509 24.30 62.68 10.00
C GLN A 509 22.85 62.84 9.53
N ARG A 510 22.57 63.83 8.67
CA ARG A 510 21.23 64.01 8.08
C ARG A 510 20.84 62.85 7.15
N ILE A 511 21.77 62.37 6.33
CA ILE A 511 21.54 61.22 5.43
C ILE A 511 21.24 59.95 6.25
N ASP A 512 22.01 59.69 7.32
CA ASP A 512 21.79 58.54 8.19
C ASP A 512 20.45 58.60 8.93
N ALA A 513 20.05 59.79 9.41
CA ALA A 513 18.74 59.99 10.02
C ALA A 513 17.60 59.68 9.03
N GLN A 514 17.72 60.13 7.79
CA GLN A 514 16.70 59.91 6.75
C GLN A 514 16.63 58.46 6.29
N ASN A 515 17.78 57.78 6.20
CA ASN A 515 17.85 56.35 5.87
C ASN A 515 17.15 55.48 6.94
N ARG A 516 17.23 55.85 8.22
CA ARG A 516 16.51 55.14 9.30
C ARG A 516 15.00 55.28 9.16
N ILE A 517 14.50 56.45 8.78
CA ILE A 517 13.06 56.69 8.55
C ILE A 517 12.56 55.85 7.36
N VAL A 518 13.31 55.82 6.25
CA VAL A 518 12.95 55.02 5.06
C VAL A 518 12.95 53.52 5.35
N ALA A 519 13.88 53.04 6.19
CA ALA A 519 13.91 51.65 6.61
C ALA A 519 12.66 51.28 7.44
N GLY A 520 12.24 52.15 8.36
CA GLY A 520 11.00 51.97 9.15
C GLY A 520 9.76 51.88 8.27
N LEU A 521 9.57 52.83 7.35
CA LEU A 521 8.42 52.85 6.43
C LEU A 521 8.36 51.63 5.51
N ARG A 522 9.51 51.13 5.05
CA ARG A 522 9.56 49.89 4.25
C ARG A 522 9.14 48.67 5.05
N GLN A 523 9.50 48.60 6.33
CA GLN A 523 9.10 47.51 7.20
C GLN A 523 7.60 47.53 7.49
N GLU A 524 7.00 48.70 7.68
CA GLU A 524 5.55 48.87 7.84
C GLU A 524 4.78 48.51 6.56
N LEU A 525 5.26 48.95 5.39
CA LEU A 525 4.65 48.61 4.10
C LEU A 525 4.67 47.10 3.81
N ALA A 526 5.78 46.42 4.17
CA ALA A 526 5.90 44.98 4.02
C ALA A 526 4.88 44.23 4.89
N ARG A 527 4.76 44.63 6.17
CA ARG A 527 3.76 44.04 7.09
C ARG A 527 2.32 44.23 6.60
N HIS A 528 1.99 45.41 6.06
CA HIS A 528 0.67 45.67 5.50
C HIS A 528 0.36 44.79 4.27
N LYS A 529 1.33 44.59 3.37
CA LYS A 529 1.15 43.72 2.19
C LYS A 529 0.98 42.24 2.55
N GLU A 530 1.73 41.77 3.55
CA GLU A 530 1.66 40.39 4.02
C GLU A 530 0.31 40.10 4.71
N CYS A 531 -0.21 41.05 5.50
CA CYS A 531 -1.55 40.94 6.09
C CYS A 531 -2.66 40.94 5.03
N LEU A 532 -2.61 41.83 4.03
CA LEU A 532 -3.63 41.91 2.98
C LEU A 532 -3.68 40.65 2.09
N GLY A 533 -2.51 40.09 1.76
CA GLY A 533 -2.43 38.84 0.98
C GLY A 533 -3.00 37.65 1.76
N GLY A 534 -2.62 37.53 3.03
CA GLY A 534 -3.15 36.49 3.91
C GLY A 534 -4.65 36.60 4.18
N GLU A 535 -5.18 37.82 4.37
CA GLU A 535 -6.63 38.02 4.55
C GLU A 535 -7.44 37.67 3.30
N ALA A 536 -6.96 38.01 2.10
CA ALA A 536 -7.66 37.69 0.86
C ALA A 536 -7.73 36.17 0.61
N GLU A 537 -6.61 35.46 0.80
CA GLU A 537 -6.57 34.00 0.67
C GLU A 537 -7.39 33.30 1.76
N MET A 538 -7.29 33.77 3.01
CA MET A 538 -8.09 33.23 4.11
C MET A 538 -9.58 33.47 3.91
N ASN A 539 -10.00 34.62 3.39
CA ASN A 539 -11.40 34.87 3.09
C ASN A 539 -11.89 33.97 1.96
N LEU A 540 -11.12 33.77 0.89
CA LEU A 540 -11.49 32.86 -0.21
C LEU A 540 -11.65 31.41 0.30
N LEU A 541 -10.68 30.92 1.08
CA LEU A 541 -10.74 29.57 1.67
C LEU A 541 -11.90 29.42 2.65
N ARG A 542 -12.16 30.43 3.51
CA ARG A 542 -13.32 30.43 4.41
C ARG A 542 -14.62 30.36 3.61
N THR A 543 -14.74 31.10 2.51
CA THR A 543 -15.95 31.09 1.67
C THR A 543 -16.17 29.71 1.02
N GLN A 544 -15.11 29.10 0.49
CA GLN A 544 -15.16 27.76 -0.11
C GLN A 544 -15.49 26.67 0.92
N ILE A 545 -14.91 26.75 2.13
CA ILE A 545 -15.23 25.84 3.24
C ILE A 545 -16.70 25.99 3.62
N THR A 546 -17.21 27.22 3.78
CA THR A 546 -18.62 27.43 4.13
C THR A 546 -19.60 26.97 3.04
N GLU A 547 -19.25 27.12 1.75
CA GLU A 547 -20.06 26.57 0.64
C GLU A 547 -20.07 25.03 0.66
N LYS A 548 -18.91 24.40 0.89
CA LYS A 548 -18.79 22.94 0.96
C LYS A 548 -19.49 22.36 2.18
N GLU A 549 -19.34 22.98 3.34
CA GLU A 549 -20.07 22.62 4.56
C GLU A 549 -21.58 22.72 4.34
N ARG A 550 -22.06 23.80 3.72
CA ARG A 550 -23.49 23.98 3.44
C ARG A 550 -24.04 22.97 2.43
N PHE A 551 -23.25 22.60 1.41
CA PHE A 551 -23.61 21.55 0.46
C PHE A 551 -23.69 20.18 1.14
N LEU A 552 -22.67 19.82 1.93
CA LEU A 552 -22.64 18.57 2.68
C LEU A 552 -23.79 18.49 3.69
N GLU A 553 -24.07 19.59 4.39
CA GLU A 553 -25.20 19.66 5.33
C GLU A 553 -26.54 19.43 4.64
N ALA A 554 -26.75 19.98 3.45
CA ALA A 554 -27.99 19.79 2.69
C ALA A 554 -28.16 18.33 2.24
N GLU A 555 -27.11 17.75 1.65
CA GLU A 555 -27.11 16.38 1.10
C GLU A 555 -27.27 15.32 2.21
N MET A 556 -26.54 15.47 3.32
CA MET A 556 -26.70 14.61 4.49
C MET A 556 -28.11 14.71 5.09
N ARG A 557 -28.72 15.90 5.11
CA ARG A 557 -30.07 16.08 5.65
C ARG A 557 -31.13 15.46 4.74
N GLU A 558 -30.96 15.55 3.42
CA GLU A 558 -31.83 14.89 2.43
C GLU A 558 -31.78 13.36 2.56
N THR A 559 -30.61 12.80 2.91
CA THR A 559 -30.41 11.36 3.00
C THR A 559 -30.80 10.78 4.38
N LEU A 560 -30.49 11.48 5.47
CA LEU A 560 -30.68 10.96 6.84
C LEU A 560 -32.10 11.13 7.37
N VAL A 561 -32.82 12.19 6.97
CA VAL A 561 -34.18 12.45 7.46
C VAL A 561 -35.19 11.35 7.05
N PRO A 562 -35.20 10.84 5.80
CA PRO A 562 -36.06 9.72 5.41
C PRO A 562 -35.74 8.43 6.20
N GLU A 563 -34.45 8.10 6.35
CA GLU A 563 -34.02 6.89 7.04
C GLU A 563 -34.38 6.92 8.53
N LEU A 564 -34.18 8.05 9.21
CA LEU A 564 -34.58 8.20 10.62
C LEU A 564 -36.11 8.12 10.82
N SER A 565 -36.88 8.53 9.81
CA SER A 565 -38.35 8.38 9.79
C SER A 565 -38.74 6.90 9.72
N ASN A 566 -38.02 6.08 8.93
CA ASN A 566 -38.22 4.62 8.90
C ASN A 566 -37.93 3.96 10.27
N PHE A 567 -37.02 4.53 11.07
CA PHE A 567 -36.74 4.09 12.45
C PHE A 567 -37.72 4.64 13.50
N GLY A 568 -38.79 5.34 13.10
CA GLY A 568 -39.84 5.81 14.00
C GLY A 568 -39.51 7.10 14.75
N HIS A 569 -38.51 7.87 14.33
CA HIS A 569 -38.20 9.18 14.88
C HIS A 569 -38.63 10.30 13.92
N GLU A 570 -39.80 10.91 14.18
CA GLU A 570 -40.26 12.10 13.45
C GLU A 570 -39.34 13.31 13.71
N MET A 571 -38.72 13.83 12.66
CA MET A 571 -37.81 14.98 12.73
C MET A 571 -38.59 16.29 12.69
N THR A 572 -38.51 17.10 13.77
CA THR A 572 -38.99 18.49 13.75
C THR A 572 -38.01 19.37 12.96
N GLU A 573 -38.54 20.15 12.01
CA GLU A 573 -37.76 21.06 11.17
C GLU A 573 -36.91 22.01 12.04
N GLY A 574 -35.57 21.86 12.01
CA GLY A 574 -34.65 22.81 12.65
C GLY A 574 -33.55 22.24 13.53
N ARG A 575 -33.48 20.92 13.74
CA ARG A 575 -32.32 20.32 14.45
C ARG A 575 -31.04 20.43 13.62
N SER A 576 -29.94 20.78 14.30
CA SER A 576 -28.60 20.90 13.70
C SER A 576 -28.03 19.52 13.37
N LEU A 577 -27.13 19.43 12.39
CA LEU A 577 -26.57 18.15 11.94
C LEU A 577 -25.81 17.41 13.06
N SER A 578 -25.17 18.17 13.97
CA SER A 578 -24.58 17.64 15.20
C SER A 578 -25.58 16.92 16.10
N GLN A 579 -26.82 17.39 16.19
CA GLN A 579 -27.88 16.72 16.95
C GLN A 579 -28.38 15.45 16.25
N ILE A 580 -28.40 15.44 14.91
CA ILE A 580 -28.76 14.26 14.11
C ILE A 580 -27.71 13.16 14.28
N SER A 581 -26.42 13.51 14.15
CA SER A 581 -25.32 12.56 14.36
C SER A 581 -25.31 11.99 15.77
N LEU A 582 -25.52 12.84 16.80
CA LEU A 582 -25.62 12.38 18.19
C LEU A 582 -26.79 11.41 18.40
N LEU A 583 -27.94 11.67 17.76
CA LEU A 583 -29.11 10.78 17.85
C LEU A 583 -28.83 9.42 17.19
N ILE A 584 -28.16 9.40 16.04
CA ILE A 584 -27.75 8.18 15.34
C ILE A 584 -26.77 7.38 16.21
N GLU A 585 -25.81 8.06 16.84
CA GLU A 585 -24.81 7.42 17.69
C GLU A 585 -25.43 6.82 18.95
N GLN A 586 -26.39 7.52 19.57
CA GLN A 586 -27.22 7.01 20.66
C GLN A 586 -28.05 5.78 20.24
N LEU A 587 -28.70 5.83 19.07
CA LEU A 587 -29.48 4.71 18.54
C LEU A 587 -28.59 3.49 18.25
N ARG A 588 -27.41 3.73 17.68
CA ARG A 588 -26.41 2.69 17.42
C ARG A 588 -25.97 2.02 18.72
N GLU A 589 -25.66 2.81 19.75
CA GLU A 589 -25.23 2.31 21.06
C GLU A 589 -26.36 1.53 21.76
N GLN A 590 -27.61 2.01 21.69
CA GLN A 590 -28.78 1.29 22.20
C GLN A 590 -28.98 -0.07 21.50
N LYS A 591 -28.91 -0.12 20.16
CA LYS A 591 -29.06 -1.37 19.40
C LYS A 591 -27.90 -2.34 19.66
N LEU A 592 -26.67 -1.83 19.79
CA LEU A 592 -25.52 -2.64 20.20
C LEU A 592 -25.69 -3.22 21.61
N GLY A 593 -26.28 -2.45 22.52
CA GLY A 593 -26.64 -2.92 23.86
C GLY A 593 -27.64 -4.08 23.81
N VAL A 594 -28.73 -3.94 23.05
CA VAL A 594 -29.75 -5.01 22.87
C VAL A 594 -29.13 -6.26 22.24
N LEU A 595 -28.29 -6.12 21.22
CA LEU A 595 -27.59 -7.25 20.60
C LEU A 595 -26.68 -8.00 21.58
N ARG A 596 -25.98 -7.29 22.47
CA ARG A 596 -25.16 -7.94 23.50
C ARG A 596 -26.00 -8.73 24.49
N VAL A 597 -27.16 -8.21 24.90
CA VAL A 597 -28.09 -8.92 25.80
C VAL A 597 -28.61 -10.20 25.14
N ILE A 598 -29.02 -10.14 23.87
CA ILE A 598 -29.46 -11.31 23.11
C ILE A 598 -28.33 -12.34 22.98
N GLN A 599 -27.10 -11.89 22.72
CA GLN A 599 -25.94 -12.79 22.64
C GLN A 599 -25.62 -13.46 23.98
N THR A 600 -25.77 -12.75 25.11
CA THR A 600 -25.59 -13.34 26.44
C THR A 600 -26.68 -14.35 26.78
N GLU A 601 -27.94 -14.05 26.47
CA GLU A 601 -29.07 -14.96 26.68
C GLU A 601 -28.93 -16.22 25.82
N HIS A 602 -28.51 -16.07 24.56
CA HIS A 602 -28.25 -17.20 23.67
C HIS A 602 -27.11 -18.09 24.21
N GLY A 603 -26.01 -17.50 24.68
CA GLY A 603 -24.90 -18.24 25.28
C GLY A 603 -25.24 -18.91 26.62
N GLU A 604 -26.21 -18.40 27.38
CA GLU A 604 -26.73 -19.08 28.56
C GLU A 604 -27.62 -20.27 28.21
N LEU A 605 -28.49 -20.12 27.20
CA LEU A 605 -29.33 -21.21 26.68
C LEU A 605 -28.49 -22.36 26.13
N ASP A 606 -27.43 -22.07 25.36
CA ASP A 606 -26.51 -23.09 24.84
C ASP A 606 -25.82 -23.89 25.96
N ARG A 607 -25.41 -23.21 27.04
CA ARG A 607 -24.85 -23.89 28.22
C ARG A 607 -25.88 -24.77 28.92
N GLN A 608 -27.13 -24.31 29.04
CA GLN A 608 -28.20 -25.13 29.63
C GLN A 608 -28.49 -26.37 28.80
N ILE A 609 -28.55 -26.24 27.47
CA ILE A 609 -28.75 -27.37 26.55
C ILE A 609 -27.61 -28.39 26.69
N ALA A 610 -26.35 -27.94 26.73
CA ALA A 610 -25.19 -28.82 26.90
C ALA A 610 -25.23 -29.60 28.22
N VAL A 611 -25.61 -28.95 29.32
CA VAL A 611 -25.76 -29.60 30.64
C VAL A 611 -26.90 -30.62 30.63
N LEU A 612 -28.04 -30.31 29.98
CA LEU A 612 -29.16 -31.24 29.87
C LEU A 612 -28.81 -32.48 29.04
N GLN A 613 -28.07 -32.31 27.94
CA GLN A 613 -27.60 -33.43 27.11
C GLN A 613 -26.62 -34.33 27.89
N GLN A 614 -25.70 -33.74 28.66
CA GLN A 614 -24.78 -34.49 29.50
C GLN A 614 -25.52 -35.28 30.60
N ASN A 615 -26.51 -34.67 31.26
CA ASN A 615 -27.33 -35.34 32.27
C ASN A 615 -28.17 -36.48 31.67
N GLN A 616 -28.69 -36.30 30.46
CA GLN A 616 -29.41 -37.35 29.74
C GLN A 616 -28.50 -38.55 29.45
N ALA A 617 -27.28 -38.30 28.97
CA ALA A 617 -26.30 -39.36 28.71
C ALA A 617 -25.94 -40.14 29.99
N GLN A 618 -25.68 -39.43 31.10
CA GLN A 618 -25.39 -40.07 32.39
C GLN A 618 -26.55 -40.92 32.90
N ARG A 619 -27.80 -40.42 32.82
CA ARG A 619 -28.97 -41.22 33.20
C ARG A 619 -29.17 -42.43 32.31
N MET A 620 -28.87 -42.32 31.03
CA MET A 620 -28.94 -43.46 30.10
C MET A 620 -27.93 -44.55 30.50
N GLU A 621 -26.68 -44.15 30.83
CA GLU A 621 -25.67 -45.08 31.32
C GLU A 621 -26.06 -45.72 32.66
N GLU A 622 -26.66 -44.98 33.58
CA GLU A 622 -27.16 -45.52 34.86
C GLU A 622 -28.28 -46.53 34.64
N ILE A 623 -29.28 -46.22 33.79
CA ILE A 623 -30.36 -47.15 33.44
C ILE A 623 -29.81 -48.40 32.78
N MET A 624 -28.84 -48.28 31.86
CA MET A 624 -28.21 -49.44 31.25
C MET A 624 -27.47 -50.29 32.28
N ARG A 625 -26.77 -49.67 33.23
CA ARG A 625 -26.04 -50.36 34.30
C ARG A 625 -27.00 -51.07 35.25
N GLU A 626 -28.07 -50.41 35.69
CA GLU A 626 -29.11 -50.99 36.54
C GLU A 626 -29.85 -52.13 35.82
N ASN A 627 -30.19 -51.97 34.54
CA ASN A 627 -30.83 -53.04 33.76
C ASN A 627 -29.90 -54.25 33.60
N SER A 628 -28.60 -54.02 33.41
CA SER A 628 -27.59 -55.09 33.38
C SER A 628 -27.51 -55.82 34.72
N GLU A 629 -27.52 -55.10 35.83
CA GLU A 629 -27.57 -55.69 37.17
C GLU A 629 -28.88 -56.44 37.43
N LEU A 630 -30.01 -55.91 36.97
CA LEU A 630 -31.33 -56.51 37.12
C LEU A 630 -31.40 -57.82 36.33
N GLN A 631 -30.89 -57.85 35.10
CA GLN A 631 -30.73 -59.08 34.32
C GLN A 631 -29.81 -60.09 35.00
N ARG A 632 -28.70 -59.63 35.59
CA ARG A 632 -27.77 -60.50 36.34
C ARG A 632 -28.39 -61.08 37.61
N LYS A 633 -29.16 -60.27 38.35
CA LYS A 633 -29.94 -60.72 39.51
C LYS A 633 -31.05 -61.68 39.08
N ARG A 634 -31.76 -61.39 37.99
CA ARG A 634 -32.78 -62.27 37.41
C ARG A 634 -32.21 -63.61 37.00
N THR A 635 -31.06 -63.65 36.33
CA THR A 635 -30.37 -64.91 35.99
C THR A 635 -29.90 -65.68 37.22
N ASN A 636 -29.41 -65.00 38.26
CA ASN A 636 -29.09 -65.65 39.53
C ASN A 636 -30.33 -66.23 40.23
N CYS A 637 -31.47 -65.52 40.22
CA CYS A 637 -32.74 -66.04 40.74
C CYS A 637 -33.24 -67.25 39.94
N VAL A 638 -33.18 -67.21 38.60
CA VAL A 638 -33.53 -68.36 37.75
C VAL A 638 -32.67 -69.59 38.10
N LYS A 639 -31.36 -69.39 38.32
CA LYS A 639 -30.46 -70.48 38.73
C LYS A 639 -30.77 -71.03 40.12
N ALA A 640 -31.26 -70.20 41.03
CA ALA A 640 -31.61 -70.63 42.38
C ALA A 640 -32.97 -71.33 42.45
N LEU A 641 -33.87 -71.08 41.51
CA LEU A 641 -35.26 -71.56 41.51
C LEU A 641 -35.56 -72.64 40.45
N ASP A 642 -34.55 -73.20 39.77
CA ASP A 642 -34.69 -74.30 38.79
C ASP A 642 -35.83 -74.12 37.74
N GLY A 643 -36.21 -72.88 37.41
CA GLY A 643 -37.24 -72.63 36.40
C GLY A 643 -37.79 -71.20 36.36
N LEU A 644 -38.10 -70.72 35.14
CA LEU A 644 -38.65 -69.37 34.87
C LEU A 644 -40.09 -69.18 35.40
N GLY A 645 -40.86 -70.25 35.59
CA GLY A 645 -42.28 -70.19 35.99
C GLY A 645 -42.54 -69.75 37.42
N GLU A 646 -41.52 -69.79 38.29
CA GLU A 646 -41.67 -69.41 39.71
C GLU A 646 -41.34 -67.94 40.00
N ILE A 647 -40.78 -67.17 39.04
CA ILE A 647 -40.48 -65.75 39.27
C ILE A 647 -41.76 -64.94 39.50
N ASP A 648 -42.82 -65.22 38.75
CA ASP A 648 -44.11 -64.54 38.92
C ASP A 648 -44.80 -64.93 40.24
N HIS A 649 -44.39 -66.04 40.85
CA HIS A 649 -44.86 -66.51 42.16
C HIS A 649 -43.87 -66.21 43.30
N PHE A 650 -42.70 -65.63 43.00
CA PHE A 650 -41.61 -65.44 43.97
C PHE A 650 -42.03 -64.56 45.14
N GLU A 651 -42.78 -63.47 44.89
CA GLU A 651 -43.29 -62.61 45.95
C GLU A 651 -44.19 -63.39 46.92
N ALA A 652 -45.11 -64.21 46.39
CA ALA A 652 -46.00 -65.05 47.20
C ALA A 652 -45.26 -66.18 47.92
N VAL A 653 -44.23 -66.78 47.30
CA VAL A 653 -43.38 -67.81 47.91
C VAL A 653 -42.51 -67.21 49.03
N LEU A 654 -41.99 -66.00 48.84
CA LEU A 654 -41.14 -65.31 49.81
C LEU A 654 -41.96 -64.81 51.01
N GLU A 655 -43.19 -64.36 50.79
CA GLU A 655 -44.14 -64.03 51.86
C GLU A 655 -44.49 -65.28 52.67
N LYS A 656 -44.83 -66.40 52.01
CA LYS A 656 -45.01 -67.71 52.69
C LYS A 656 -43.77 -68.18 53.46
N ALA A 657 -42.58 -67.99 52.91
CA ALA A 657 -41.34 -68.38 53.56
C ALA A 657 -41.03 -67.50 54.78
N ARG A 658 -41.33 -66.19 54.72
CA ARG A 658 -41.24 -65.28 55.87
C ARG A 658 -42.21 -65.69 56.96
N ASP A 659 -43.47 -65.96 56.61
CA ASP A 659 -44.48 -66.43 57.56
C ASP A 659 -44.06 -67.76 58.23
N LEU A 660 -43.52 -68.70 57.46
CA LEU A 660 -43.02 -69.97 57.98
C LEU A 660 -41.81 -69.79 58.89
N LEU A 661 -40.90 -68.87 58.57
CA LEU A 661 -39.69 -68.60 59.37
C LEU A 661 -40.03 -67.83 60.64
N GLU A 662 -40.98 -66.91 60.59
CA GLU A 662 -41.51 -66.20 61.76
C GLU A 662 -42.30 -67.15 62.66
N ALA A 663 -43.12 -68.04 62.08
CA ALA A 663 -43.77 -69.13 62.83
C ALA A 663 -42.75 -70.09 63.46
N ALA A 664 -41.69 -70.47 62.75
CA ALA A 664 -40.62 -71.32 63.28
C ALA A 664 -39.83 -70.63 64.39
N ARG A 665 -39.50 -69.34 64.25
CA ARG A 665 -38.86 -68.54 65.31
C ARG A 665 -39.75 -68.41 66.53
N ASN A 666 -41.04 -68.14 66.36
CA ASN A 666 -41.99 -68.07 67.46
C ASN A 666 -42.13 -69.43 68.16
N ARG A 667 -42.08 -70.53 67.40
CA ARG A 667 -42.12 -71.90 67.94
C ARG A 667 -40.83 -72.26 68.68
N HIS A 668 -39.67 -71.84 68.17
CA HIS A 668 -38.38 -72.03 68.83
C HIS A 668 -38.27 -71.19 70.10
N HIS A 669 -38.69 -69.92 70.08
CA HIS A 669 -38.75 -69.08 71.28
C HIS A 669 -39.77 -69.62 72.29
N ALA A 670 -40.88 -70.20 71.86
CA ALA A 670 -41.81 -70.89 72.77
C ALA A 670 -41.20 -72.16 73.38
N LEU A 671 -40.41 -72.93 72.63
CA LEU A 671 -39.70 -74.11 73.13
C LEU A 671 -38.56 -73.74 74.08
N GLU A 672 -37.82 -72.66 73.80
CA GLU A 672 -36.78 -72.12 74.71
C GLU A 672 -37.37 -71.49 75.97
N ALA A 673 -38.59 -70.94 75.91
CA ALA A 673 -39.28 -70.44 77.10
C ALA A 673 -39.90 -71.58 77.95
N MET A 674 -40.04 -72.78 77.39
CA MET A 674 -40.52 -73.98 78.10
C MET A 674 -39.38 -74.85 78.67
N SER A 675 -38.15 -74.63 78.23
CA SER A 675 -36.92 -75.20 78.84
C SER A 675 -36.34 -74.25 79.87
#